data_AF-A0A2D9T3I1-F1
#
_entry.id   AF-A0A2D9T3I1-F1
#
_cell.length_a   1.000
_cell.length_b   1.000
_cell.length_c   1.000
_cell.angle_alpha   90.00
_cell.angle_beta   90.00
_cell.angle_gamma   90.00
#
_symmetry.space_group_name_H-M   'P 1'
#
loop_
_entity.id
_entity.type
_entity.pdbx_description
1 polymer ?
#
loop_
_entity_poly.entity_id
_entity_poly.type
_entity_poly.pdbx_seq_one_letter_code
_entity_poly.pdbx_strand_id
1 'polypeptide(L)'
;MTKTLRWLTIFAVACGGSSTPVENGGSDREVARTGPPAEIAPWGFAMADMDRSVDPGDNFYEYANGTWLQNFEIPSDFSNYGAFTVLFEEAEEAVKTIVEEARQTEAEEGSHAQRIGDYYGAYLDTDHIEELGLAAAQPDLDALGALSSHDEVARAMANPELGMAAPVGFWVDLDAKNTERYIVQLTQSGLGLPDRDYYLEEQFADERTAYQAYAKQMLELAGIEDAEGKAAAIFALETAIAEAHWPRAKRRDRDLTYNLVEQSTLTELAPGFPWGVYAEQAGFAGEADLNVREKDAIQKLAALFRETPVATWQAYLQLHYLSGYADVLPKAFDEAHFAFYGQTLSGTPEQRARWKRGVAATNDALGEAVGRLYVERHFPAEAKTQMEALVENVKRAFRERLETLDWMSDETKAQARAKLDAFRAKIAYPDVWEEYEGLVVRSDDALGNAKRVAGWKHHDEVEKLGGPVDRNEWFMTPQTVNAYYSPLRNEIVFPAAILQPPFFDPNADPAVNYGGIGAVIGHEIGHGFDDQGRKSDGQGLLRDWWTADDKTRFESRATRLGSQYGGYEPIAGMPLNPELTMGENIGDLGGLTLAYHAYHLALGDEEAPVLNGFSGDQRFFLAWAQVWKRKYREAELRQRIVTDPHSPSEFRTNGIVRNMDAWYDAFGVEPDDALYLAPGDRVAIW
;
A
#
# COMPACT_ATOMS: atom_id res chain seq x y z
N MET A 1 36.90 51.66 1.36
CA MET A 1 37.85 52.76 1.66
C MET A 1 38.15 52.65 3.16
N THR A 2 39.32 52.22 3.61
CA THR A 2 40.61 52.91 3.47
C THR A 2 41.79 51.98 3.76
N LYS A 3 42.80 52.05 2.88
CA LYS A 3 44.25 51.88 3.10
C LYS A 3 44.82 50.46 3.32
N THR A 4 45.14 49.85 2.19
CA THR A 4 46.48 49.34 1.79
C THR A 4 47.68 49.91 2.57
N LEU A 5 48.73 49.10 2.82
CA LEU A 5 50.00 49.08 2.04
C LEU A 5 51.16 48.30 2.72
N ARG A 6 51.96 47.58 1.89
CA ARG A 6 53.44 47.30 1.90
C ARG A 6 53.76 45.79 1.77
N TRP A 7 54.18 45.26 0.62
CA TRP A 7 55.50 45.29 -0.08
C TRP A 7 56.66 44.73 0.78
N LEU A 8 57.11 43.49 0.49
CA LEU A 8 58.35 43.09 -0.24
C LEU A 8 59.62 43.10 0.69
N THR A 9 60.59 42.17 0.76
CA THR A 9 61.03 41.00 -0.05
C THR A 9 62.21 40.27 0.65
N ILE A 10 62.57 39.08 0.14
CA ILE A 10 63.94 38.49 -0.06
C ILE A 10 64.53 37.49 0.98
N PHE A 11 64.49 36.22 0.52
CA PHE A 11 65.52 35.15 0.39
C PHE A 11 66.40 34.67 1.54
N ALA A 12 66.42 33.35 1.72
CA ALA A 12 67.63 32.53 1.61
C ALA A 12 67.30 31.12 1.07
N VAL A 13 68.08 30.68 0.07
CA VAL A 13 68.07 29.35 -0.57
C VAL A 13 69.36 28.62 -0.19
N ALA A 14 69.26 27.32 0.12
CA ALA A 14 70.26 26.22 0.04
C ALA A 14 69.88 25.16 1.10
N CYS A 15 69.87 23.83 0.92
CA CYS A 15 70.56 22.90 0.02
C CYS A 15 69.66 21.66 -0.24
N GLY A 16 69.88 20.99 -1.37
CA GLY A 16 69.19 19.75 -1.73
C GLY A 16 69.76 18.47 -1.10
N GLY A 17 69.13 17.34 -1.42
CA GLY A 17 69.72 16.01 -1.21
C GLY A 17 68.73 14.85 -1.06
N SER A 18 68.39 14.23 -2.20
CA SER A 18 68.13 12.79 -2.41
C SER A 18 66.91 12.09 -1.77
N SER A 19 66.21 11.42 -2.68
CA SER A 19 65.01 10.60 -2.61
C SER A 19 65.21 9.17 -2.08
N THR A 20 64.22 8.70 -1.32
CA THR A 20 63.78 7.29 -1.21
C THR A 20 62.25 7.25 -1.09
N PRO A 21 61.56 6.20 -1.61
CA PRO A 21 60.13 6.23 -1.92
C PRO A 21 59.28 6.10 -0.65
N VAL A 22 58.21 6.89 -0.56
CA VAL A 22 57.22 6.80 0.52
C VAL A 22 56.06 5.94 0.01
N GLU A 23 55.79 4.86 0.74
CA GLU A 23 54.57 4.06 0.65
C GLU A 23 53.35 4.96 0.87
N ASN A 24 52.42 4.97 -0.09
CA ASN A 24 51.10 5.59 0.07
C ASN A 24 50.26 4.71 1.01
N GLY A 25 50.43 4.89 2.31
CA GLY A 25 49.40 4.55 3.29
C GLY A 25 48.30 5.60 3.22
N GLY A 26 47.22 5.31 2.48
CA GLY A 26 45.99 6.08 2.56
C GLY A 26 45.40 5.91 3.96
N SER A 27 45.62 6.90 4.82
CA SER A 27 44.94 6.98 6.11
C SER A 27 43.49 7.37 5.87
N ASP A 28 42.56 6.53 6.30
CA ASP A 28 41.16 6.88 6.53
C ASP A 28 41.09 8.20 7.30
N ARG A 29 40.75 9.28 6.60
CA ARG A 29 40.31 10.51 7.26
C ARG A 29 38.85 10.32 7.58
N GLU A 30 38.60 9.82 8.78
CA GLU A 30 37.30 9.88 9.44
C GLU A 30 36.91 11.37 9.58
N VAL A 31 36.09 11.86 8.64
CA VAL A 31 35.51 13.19 8.74
C VAL A 31 34.52 13.14 9.89
N ALA A 32 34.91 13.70 11.03
CA ALA A 32 34.07 13.76 12.23
C ALA A 32 32.78 14.52 11.91
N ARG A 33 31.66 13.79 11.76
CA ARG A 33 30.31 14.36 11.71
C ARG A 33 29.97 14.88 13.12
N THR A 34 29.54 16.13 13.21
CA THR A 34 29.23 16.80 14.50
C THR A 34 27.78 16.58 14.97
N GLY A 35 27.06 15.64 14.37
CA GLY A 35 25.70 15.24 14.75
C GLY A 35 25.66 13.86 15.43
N PRO A 36 24.48 13.43 15.91
CA PRO A 36 24.27 12.05 16.31
C PRO A 36 24.69 11.09 15.18
N PRO A 37 25.18 9.87 15.50
CA PRO A 37 25.40 8.86 14.46
C PRO A 37 24.07 8.43 13.84
N ALA A 38 24.13 7.93 12.61
CA ALA A 38 23.00 7.23 11.98
C ALA A 38 22.54 6.07 12.87
N GLU A 39 21.23 5.82 12.92
CA GLU A 39 20.66 4.76 13.75
C GLU A 39 21.13 3.37 13.28
N ILE A 40 21.16 3.17 11.96
CA ILE A 40 21.75 1.99 11.33
C ILE A 40 23.20 2.30 10.98
N ALA A 41 24.14 1.85 11.82
CA ALA A 41 25.56 2.10 11.63
C ALA A 41 26.17 1.29 10.46
N PRO A 42 27.23 1.80 9.79
CA PRO A 42 27.92 3.06 10.10
C PRO A 42 27.40 4.31 9.39
N TRP A 43 26.60 4.19 8.32
CA TRP A 43 26.17 5.34 7.51
C TRP A 43 24.70 5.30 7.07
N GLY A 44 23.88 4.44 7.68
CA GLY A 44 22.46 4.23 7.37
C GLY A 44 22.14 2.86 6.75
N PHE A 45 23.12 1.95 6.71
CA PHE A 45 22.99 0.63 6.07
C PHE A 45 23.61 -0.49 6.91
N ALA A 46 22.85 -1.57 7.06
CA ALA A 46 23.19 -2.74 7.86
C ALA A 46 24.18 -3.64 7.11
N MET A 47 25.46 -3.26 7.08
CA MET A 47 26.50 -4.02 6.37
C MET A 47 26.62 -5.49 6.79
N ALA A 48 26.19 -5.85 7.99
CA ALA A 48 26.20 -7.23 8.49
C ALA A 48 25.19 -8.13 7.77
N ASP A 49 24.18 -7.54 7.11
CA ASP A 49 23.14 -8.28 6.39
C ASP A 49 23.57 -8.68 4.97
N MET A 50 24.65 -8.11 4.46
CA MET A 50 25.18 -8.41 3.12
C MET A 50 25.74 -9.83 3.01
N ASP A 51 25.56 -10.46 1.87
CA ASP A 51 26.33 -11.64 1.46
C ASP A 51 27.33 -11.26 0.36
N ARG A 52 28.56 -10.97 0.76
CA ARG A 52 29.63 -10.58 -0.19
C ARG A 52 30.24 -11.78 -0.94
N SER A 53 29.74 -12.99 -0.73
CA SER A 53 30.12 -14.16 -1.54
C SER A 53 29.33 -14.27 -2.83
N VAL A 54 28.21 -13.56 -2.93
CA VAL A 54 27.40 -13.39 -4.14
C VAL A 54 27.96 -12.22 -4.94
N ASP A 55 28.10 -12.38 -6.26
CA ASP A 55 28.45 -11.26 -7.12
C ASP A 55 27.23 -10.31 -7.25
N PRO A 56 27.38 -8.98 -7.02
CA PRO A 56 26.29 -8.04 -7.25
C PRO A 56 25.71 -8.13 -8.66
N GLY A 57 26.49 -8.48 -9.68
CA GLY A 57 26.04 -8.70 -11.05
C GLY A 57 25.13 -9.92 -11.21
N ASP A 58 25.29 -10.94 -10.37
CA ASP A 58 24.49 -12.17 -10.42
C ASP A 58 23.17 -12.06 -9.64
N ASN A 59 23.22 -11.52 -8.43
CA ASN A 59 22.02 -11.28 -7.62
C ASN A 59 22.25 -10.12 -6.64
N PHE A 60 21.84 -8.92 -7.03
CA PHE A 60 22.03 -7.73 -6.22
C PHE A 60 21.24 -7.74 -4.90
N TYR A 61 20.04 -8.34 -4.91
CA TYR A 61 19.21 -8.51 -3.73
C TYR A 61 19.89 -9.41 -2.68
N GLU A 62 20.44 -10.55 -3.10
CA GLU A 62 21.23 -11.43 -2.22
C GLU A 62 22.57 -10.81 -1.82
N TYR A 63 23.24 -10.09 -2.72
CA TYR A 63 24.47 -9.36 -2.37
C TYR A 63 24.24 -8.39 -1.19
N ALA A 64 23.16 -7.61 -1.26
CA ALA A 64 22.84 -6.61 -0.25
C ALA A 64 22.24 -7.20 1.05
N ASN A 65 21.46 -8.29 0.95
CA ASN A 65 20.62 -8.78 2.06
C ASN A 65 20.81 -10.28 2.39
N GLY A 66 21.70 -10.99 1.70
CA GLY A 66 21.77 -12.46 1.70
C GLY A 66 22.05 -13.09 3.05
N THR A 67 22.95 -12.50 3.84
CA THR A 67 23.23 -12.98 5.20
C THR A 67 21.99 -12.87 6.08
N TRP A 68 21.21 -11.80 5.94
CA TRP A 68 19.93 -11.67 6.64
C TRP A 68 18.90 -12.68 6.14
N LEU A 69 18.74 -12.85 4.83
CA LEU A 69 17.78 -13.80 4.23
C LEU A 69 18.03 -15.24 4.68
N GLN A 70 19.30 -15.64 4.78
CA GLN A 70 19.72 -16.97 5.21
C GLN A 70 19.46 -17.21 6.70
N ASN A 71 19.79 -16.22 7.56
CA ASN A 71 19.78 -16.40 9.01
C ASN A 71 18.46 -16.00 9.68
N PHE A 72 17.64 -15.16 9.06
CA PHE A 72 16.42 -14.65 9.67
C PHE A 72 15.29 -15.67 9.63
N GLU A 73 14.67 -15.91 10.78
CA GLU A 73 13.45 -16.71 10.91
C GLU A 73 12.25 -15.76 11.04
N ILE A 74 11.25 -15.94 10.15
CA ILE A 74 10.01 -15.16 10.21
C ILE A 74 9.31 -15.49 11.53
N PRO A 75 9.00 -14.48 12.38
CA PRO A 75 8.26 -14.72 13.61
C PRO A 75 6.94 -15.46 13.34
N SER A 76 6.50 -16.26 14.31
CA SER A 76 5.35 -17.16 14.15
C SER A 76 4.03 -16.43 13.92
N ASP A 77 3.93 -15.16 14.33
CA ASP A 77 2.75 -14.30 14.13
C ASP A 77 2.77 -13.48 12.83
N PHE A 78 3.75 -13.72 11.95
CA PHE A 78 3.85 -13.08 10.64
C PHE A 78 3.93 -14.09 9.48
N SER A 79 3.34 -13.70 8.35
CA SER A 79 3.45 -14.40 7.05
C SER A 79 4.64 -13.94 6.22
N ASN A 80 5.12 -12.72 6.46
CA ASN A 80 6.32 -12.15 5.85
C ASN A 80 6.95 -11.16 6.84
N TYR A 81 8.25 -10.92 6.70
CA TYR A 81 8.96 -9.96 7.53
C TYR A 81 10.04 -9.25 6.74
N GLY A 82 10.26 -7.97 7.00
CA GLY A 82 11.26 -7.17 6.31
C GLY A 82 11.31 -5.75 6.84
N ALA A 83 11.96 -4.84 6.09
CA ALA A 83 12.13 -3.44 6.49
C ALA A 83 10.79 -2.78 6.88
N PHE A 84 9.76 -2.85 6.04
CA PHE A 84 8.42 -2.34 6.35
C PHE A 84 7.82 -2.93 7.64
N THR A 85 8.06 -4.22 7.91
CA THR A 85 7.50 -4.90 9.08
C THR A 85 8.15 -4.42 10.37
N VAL A 86 9.46 -4.10 10.34
CA VAL A 86 10.16 -3.53 11.49
C VAL A 86 9.50 -2.21 11.93
N LEU A 87 9.32 -1.28 10.99
CA LEU A 87 8.67 0.01 11.28
C LEU A 87 7.21 -0.19 11.71
N PHE A 88 6.51 -1.18 11.12
CA PHE A 88 5.15 -1.50 11.52
C PHE A 88 5.08 -1.94 13.00
N GLU A 89 6.00 -2.80 13.45
CA GLU A 89 6.03 -3.21 14.87
C GLU A 89 6.42 -2.06 15.80
N GLU A 90 7.33 -1.18 15.38
CA GLU A 90 7.69 0.01 16.15
C GLU A 90 6.51 0.98 16.29
N ALA A 91 5.78 1.23 15.20
CA ALA A 91 4.55 2.00 15.22
C ALA A 91 3.45 1.33 16.07
N GLU A 92 3.32 0.01 16.00
CA GLU A 92 2.36 -0.76 16.80
C GLU A 92 2.63 -0.65 18.30
N GLU A 93 3.89 -0.75 18.75
CA GLU A 93 4.27 -0.56 20.16
C GLU A 93 4.09 0.90 20.63
N ALA A 94 4.35 1.88 19.77
CA ALA A 94 4.07 3.28 20.06
C ALA A 94 2.56 3.50 20.26
N VAL A 95 1.72 2.98 19.37
CA VAL A 95 0.26 3.06 19.47
C VAL A 95 -0.26 2.29 20.68
N LYS A 96 0.29 1.10 20.98
CA LYS A 96 -0.05 0.34 22.18
C LYS A 96 0.08 1.19 23.44
N THR A 97 1.18 1.92 23.58
CA THR A 97 1.41 2.83 24.72
C THR A 97 0.30 3.87 24.80
N ILE A 98 -0.08 4.47 23.66
CA ILE A 98 -1.14 5.48 23.58
C ILE A 98 -2.51 4.90 23.99
N VAL A 99 -2.90 3.73 23.47
CA VAL A 99 -4.21 3.14 23.76
C VAL A 99 -4.30 2.57 25.19
N GLU A 100 -3.20 2.06 25.73
CA GLU A 100 -3.13 1.60 27.13
C GLU A 100 -3.25 2.76 28.12
N GLU A 101 -2.60 3.89 27.84
CA GLU A 101 -2.74 5.11 28.65
C GLU A 101 -4.15 5.70 28.55
N ALA A 102 -4.74 5.73 27.36
CA ALA A 102 -6.11 6.19 27.16
C ALA A 102 -7.10 5.35 27.99
N ARG A 103 -6.94 4.02 27.99
CA ARG A 103 -7.74 3.09 28.80
C ARG A 103 -7.59 3.31 30.32
N GLN A 104 -6.43 3.78 30.78
CA GLN A 104 -6.16 4.04 32.20
C GLN A 104 -6.62 5.43 32.66
N THR A 105 -6.98 6.31 31.72
CA THR A 105 -7.33 7.70 32.01
C THR A 105 -8.84 7.84 32.23
N GLU A 106 -9.25 8.44 33.34
CA GLU A 106 -10.63 8.91 33.52
C GLU A 106 -10.88 10.09 32.57
N ALA A 107 -11.37 9.79 31.37
CA ALA A 107 -11.64 10.77 30.32
C ALA A 107 -13.12 11.18 30.29
N GLU A 108 -13.40 12.38 29.78
CA GLU A 108 -14.77 12.86 29.58
C GLU A 108 -15.51 11.99 28.55
N GLU A 109 -16.79 11.70 28.80
CA GLU A 109 -17.63 10.92 27.89
C GLU A 109 -17.69 11.58 26.50
N GLY A 110 -17.45 10.80 25.45
CA GLY A 110 -17.40 11.30 24.07
C GLY A 110 -16.07 11.93 23.66
N SER A 111 -15.09 12.06 24.55
CA SER A 111 -13.74 12.51 24.19
C SER A 111 -12.96 11.44 23.41
N HIS A 112 -11.94 11.85 22.65
CA HIS A 112 -11.04 10.92 21.96
C HIS A 112 -10.37 9.92 22.91
N ALA A 113 -9.91 10.36 24.07
CA ALA A 113 -9.29 9.49 25.06
C ALA A 113 -10.28 8.42 25.57
N GLN A 114 -11.54 8.79 25.86
CA GLN A 114 -12.56 7.82 26.27
C GLN A 114 -12.86 6.81 25.16
N ARG A 115 -13.11 7.28 23.92
CA ARG A 115 -13.41 6.38 22.80
C ARG A 115 -12.27 5.40 22.50
N ILE A 116 -11.02 5.89 22.50
CA ILE A 116 -9.83 5.05 22.28
C ILE A 116 -9.71 4.00 23.40
N GLY A 117 -9.78 4.44 24.65
CA GLY A 117 -9.63 3.57 25.81
C GLY A 117 -10.72 2.50 25.90
N ASP A 118 -11.97 2.88 25.65
CA ASP A 118 -13.12 1.98 25.72
C ASP A 118 -13.17 1.01 24.54
N TYR A 119 -12.84 1.44 23.31
CA TYR A 119 -12.81 0.56 22.15
C TYR A 119 -11.74 -0.52 22.33
N TYR A 120 -10.52 -0.09 22.71
CA TYR A 120 -9.42 -1.01 22.99
C TYR A 120 -9.74 -1.93 24.18
N GLY A 121 -10.30 -1.37 25.26
CA GLY A 121 -10.71 -2.12 26.45
C GLY A 121 -11.72 -3.22 26.13
N ALA A 122 -12.80 -2.88 25.41
CA ALA A 122 -13.83 -3.83 25.00
C ALA A 122 -13.25 -4.96 24.13
N TYR A 123 -12.33 -4.63 23.21
CA TYR A 123 -11.68 -5.62 22.37
C TYR A 123 -10.84 -6.61 23.18
N LEU A 124 -10.15 -6.16 24.23
CA LEU A 124 -9.30 -7.01 25.06
C LEU A 124 -10.08 -7.92 26.01
N ASP A 125 -11.33 -7.61 26.34
CA ASP A 125 -12.14 -8.36 27.30
C ASP A 125 -12.73 -9.64 26.69
N THR A 126 -11.85 -10.61 26.41
CA THR A 126 -12.27 -11.90 25.87
C THR A 126 -13.13 -12.69 26.84
N ASP A 127 -12.97 -12.50 28.15
CA ASP A 127 -13.79 -13.18 29.15
C ASP A 127 -15.25 -12.71 29.06
N HIS A 128 -15.49 -11.42 28.85
CA HIS A 128 -16.83 -10.89 28.62
C HIS A 128 -17.42 -11.34 27.28
N ILE A 129 -16.61 -11.37 26.21
CA ILE A 129 -17.03 -11.90 24.90
C ILE A 129 -17.47 -13.37 25.02
N GLU A 130 -16.72 -14.19 25.76
CA GLU A 130 -17.09 -15.59 26.04
C GLU A 130 -18.36 -15.70 26.88
N GLU A 131 -18.53 -14.86 27.91
CA GLU A 131 -19.72 -14.86 28.76
C GLU A 131 -20.98 -14.55 27.96
N LEU A 132 -20.92 -13.56 27.06
CA LEU A 132 -22.02 -13.21 26.16
C LEU A 132 -22.32 -14.30 25.14
N GLY A 133 -21.31 -15.09 24.74
CA GLY A 133 -21.44 -16.09 23.69
C GLY A 133 -21.97 -15.44 22.40
N LEU A 134 -22.98 -16.06 21.79
CA LEU A 134 -23.66 -15.48 20.62
C LEU A 134 -24.79 -14.52 20.98
N ALA A 135 -25.06 -14.21 22.27
CA ALA A 135 -26.21 -13.37 22.63
C ALA A 135 -26.18 -11.99 21.95
N ALA A 136 -24.98 -11.42 21.75
CA ALA A 136 -24.80 -10.15 21.04
C ALA A 136 -25.03 -10.24 19.52
N ALA A 137 -24.74 -11.40 18.92
CA ALA A 137 -24.85 -11.65 17.47
C ALA A 137 -26.20 -12.27 17.06
N GLN A 138 -26.88 -12.96 17.98
CA GLN A 138 -28.09 -13.73 17.71
C GLN A 138 -29.21 -12.91 17.06
N PRO A 139 -29.48 -11.65 17.48
CA PRO A 139 -30.51 -10.84 16.82
C PRO A 139 -30.26 -10.61 15.33
N ASP A 140 -28.99 -10.41 14.93
CA ASP A 140 -28.62 -10.26 13.52
C ASP A 140 -28.73 -11.60 12.79
N LEU A 141 -28.21 -12.69 13.38
CA LEU A 141 -28.28 -14.04 12.78
C LEU A 141 -29.72 -14.50 12.54
N ASP A 142 -30.62 -14.22 13.48
CA ASP A 142 -32.05 -14.51 13.37
C ASP A 142 -32.69 -13.65 12.27
N ALA A 143 -32.39 -12.36 12.22
CA ALA A 143 -32.89 -11.46 11.18
C ALA A 143 -32.45 -11.90 9.78
N LEU A 144 -31.19 -12.33 9.63
CA LEU A 144 -30.64 -12.85 8.38
C LEU A 144 -31.25 -14.20 8.00
N GLY A 145 -31.50 -15.08 8.96
CA GLY A 145 -32.16 -16.37 8.73
C GLY A 145 -33.65 -16.25 8.40
N ALA A 146 -34.26 -15.09 8.68
CA ALA A 146 -35.68 -14.82 8.44
C ALA A 146 -35.98 -14.08 7.13
N LEU A 147 -34.96 -13.68 6.36
CA LEU A 147 -35.14 -12.94 5.09
C LEU A 147 -36.00 -13.74 4.11
N SER A 148 -37.03 -13.13 3.54
CA SER A 148 -38.07 -13.81 2.76
C SER A 148 -38.11 -13.39 1.29
N SER A 149 -37.34 -12.36 0.92
CA SER A 149 -37.31 -11.82 -0.44
C SER A 149 -35.94 -11.27 -0.82
N HIS A 150 -35.68 -11.17 -2.12
CA HIS A 150 -34.47 -10.52 -2.67
C HIS A 150 -34.34 -9.05 -2.25
N ASP A 151 -35.45 -8.34 -2.04
CA ASP A 151 -35.44 -6.95 -1.56
C ASP A 151 -34.94 -6.87 -0.11
N GLU A 152 -35.37 -7.81 0.75
CA GLU A 152 -34.88 -7.92 2.12
C GLU A 152 -33.39 -8.31 2.17
N VAL A 153 -32.95 -9.22 1.29
CA VAL A 153 -31.52 -9.58 1.13
C VAL A 153 -30.70 -8.35 0.74
N ALA A 154 -31.13 -7.59 -0.26
CA ALA A 154 -30.39 -6.41 -0.70
C ALA A 154 -30.37 -5.30 0.36
N ARG A 155 -31.45 -5.15 1.13
CA ARG A 155 -31.47 -4.23 2.27
C ARG A 155 -30.48 -4.67 3.36
N ALA A 156 -30.40 -5.97 3.67
CA ALA A 156 -29.41 -6.47 4.62
C ALA A 156 -27.98 -6.23 4.13
N MET A 157 -27.70 -6.52 2.85
CA MET A 157 -26.39 -6.26 2.22
C MET A 157 -25.97 -4.79 2.20
N ALA A 158 -26.92 -3.87 2.15
CA ALA A 158 -26.66 -2.43 2.16
C ALA A 158 -26.50 -1.84 3.58
N ASN A 159 -26.73 -2.63 4.63
CA ASN A 159 -26.59 -2.16 6.00
C ASN A 159 -25.11 -2.25 6.45
N PRO A 160 -24.40 -1.12 6.61
CA PRO A 160 -22.98 -1.13 6.99
C PRO A 160 -22.72 -1.78 8.35
N GLU A 161 -23.67 -1.72 9.28
CA GLU A 161 -23.54 -2.33 10.60
C GLU A 161 -23.49 -3.87 10.54
N LEU A 162 -23.91 -4.48 9.43
CA LEU A 162 -23.83 -5.93 9.27
C LEU A 162 -22.48 -6.38 8.69
N GLY A 163 -21.65 -5.46 8.17
CA GLY A 163 -20.29 -5.78 7.71
C GLY A 163 -20.22 -6.80 6.57
N MET A 164 -21.26 -6.93 5.76
CA MET A 164 -21.41 -8.02 4.78
C MET A 164 -20.87 -7.65 3.40
N ALA A 165 -20.22 -8.63 2.74
CA ALA A 165 -19.85 -8.49 1.34
C ALA A 165 -21.07 -8.71 0.42
N ALA A 166 -21.55 -7.66 -0.23
CA ALA A 166 -22.51 -7.78 -1.33
C ALA A 166 -21.80 -8.20 -2.64
N PRO A 167 -22.45 -8.88 -3.60
CA PRO A 167 -21.86 -9.17 -4.91
C PRO A 167 -21.53 -7.89 -5.72
N VAL A 168 -22.15 -6.77 -5.36
CA VAL A 168 -21.85 -5.42 -5.85
C VAL A 168 -21.50 -4.55 -4.66
N GLY A 169 -20.26 -4.08 -4.60
CA GLY A 169 -19.80 -3.12 -3.60
C GLY A 169 -19.87 -1.69 -4.12
N PHE A 170 -19.77 -0.73 -3.21
CA PHE A 170 -19.62 0.67 -3.59
C PHE A 170 -18.73 1.45 -2.62
N TRP A 171 -18.26 2.61 -3.07
CA TRP A 171 -17.68 3.65 -2.23
C TRP A 171 -17.96 5.03 -2.86
N VAL A 172 -17.61 6.10 -2.15
CA VAL A 172 -17.69 7.48 -2.64
C VAL A 172 -16.28 8.00 -2.91
N ASP A 173 -16.04 8.58 -4.08
CA ASP A 173 -14.79 9.28 -4.40
C ASP A 173 -15.07 10.32 -5.50
N LEU A 174 -14.05 11.05 -5.96
CA LEU A 174 -14.20 12.07 -6.98
C LEU A 174 -14.61 11.48 -8.34
N ASP A 175 -15.42 12.22 -9.08
CA ASP A 175 -15.70 11.89 -10.48
C ASP A 175 -14.44 12.12 -11.32
N ALA A 176 -13.92 11.06 -11.93
CA ALA A 176 -12.69 11.13 -12.71
C ALA A 176 -12.77 12.11 -13.90
N LYS A 177 -13.98 12.44 -14.40
CA LYS A 177 -14.16 13.49 -15.43
C LYS A 177 -14.79 14.78 -14.89
N ASN A 178 -14.94 14.90 -13.58
CA ASN A 178 -15.31 16.12 -12.89
C ASN A 178 -14.80 16.10 -11.43
N THR A 179 -13.53 16.43 -11.24
CA THR A 179 -12.83 16.36 -9.93
C THR A 179 -13.32 17.36 -8.88
N GLU A 180 -14.36 18.13 -9.20
CA GLU A 180 -15.02 19.09 -8.30
C GLU A 180 -16.32 18.54 -7.69
N ARG A 181 -16.63 17.26 -7.89
CA ARG A 181 -17.72 16.56 -7.21
C ARG A 181 -17.32 15.16 -6.78
N TYR A 182 -17.94 14.69 -5.70
CA TYR A 182 -18.01 13.28 -5.35
C TYR A 182 -19.05 12.55 -6.22
N ILE A 183 -18.83 11.25 -6.43
CA ILE A 183 -19.74 10.33 -7.12
C ILE A 183 -19.62 8.95 -6.48
N VAL A 184 -20.72 8.20 -6.50
CA VAL A 184 -20.72 6.79 -6.12
C VAL A 184 -20.01 5.95 -7.19
N GLN A 185 -19.12 5.08 -6.73
CA GLN A 185 -18.39 4.10 -7.51
C GLN A 185 -18.99 2.72 -7.26
N LEU A 186 -19.61 2.09 -8.25
CA LEU A 186 -20.06 0.69 -8.15
C LEU A 186 -18.99 -0.27 -8.69
N THR A 187 -18.72 -1.35 -7.96
CA THR A 187 -17.67 -2.33 -8.30
C THR A 187 -18.15 -3.77 -8.05
N GLN A 188 -17.56 -4.72 -8.76
CA GLN A 188 -17.70 -6.15 -8.44
C GLN A 188 -17.17 -6.46 -7.02
N SER A 189 -17.85 -7.33 -6.27
CA SER A 189 -17.46 -7.78 -4.93
C SER A 189 -18.05 -9.16 -4.61
N GLY A 190 -18.03 -9.60 -3.35
CA GLY A 190 -18.79 -10.76 -2.85
C GLY A 190 -18.07 -12.11 -2.85
N LEU A 191 -16.74 -12.11 -2.75
CA LEU A 191 -15.93 -13.34 -2.65
C LEU A 191 -15.35 -13.48 -1.24
N GLY A 192 -15.28 -14.70 -0.72
CA GLY A 192 -14.60 -15.02 0.54
C GLY A 192 -13.12 -15.41 0.39
N LEU A 193 -12.66 -15.71 -0.84
CA LEU A 193 -11.24 -15.95 -1.17
C LEU A 193 -10.56 -14.70 -1.76
N PRO A 194 -9.22 -14.60 -1.74
CA PRO A 194 -8.49 -13.36 -2.05
C PRO A 194 -8.66 -12.81 -3.48
N ASP A 195 -8.95 -13.68 -4.45
CA ASP A 195 -9.16 -13.31 -5.84
C ASP A 195 -10.08 -14.31 -6.56
N ARG A 196 -10.66 -13.91 -7.70
CA ARG A 196 -11.45 -14.81 -8.56
C ARG A 196 -10.65 -16.06 -8.96
N ASP A 197 -9.34 -15.94 -9.16
CA ASP A 197 -8.52 -17.04 -9.66
C ASP A 197 -8.37 -18.17 -8.62
N TYR A 198 -8.59 -17.91 -7.32
CA TYR A 198 -8.68 -18.96 -6.29
C TYR A 198 -9.86 -19.93 -6.54
N TYR A 199 -10.93 -19.46 -7.18
CA TYR A 199 -12.08 -20.29 -7.54
C TYR A 199 -11.88 -21.04 -8.86
N LEU A 200 -11.06 -20.49 -9.76
CA LEU A 200 -11.04 -20.88 -11.17
C LEU A 200 -9.79 -21.66 -11.58
N GLU A 201 -8.65 -21.42 -10.92
CA GLU A 201 -7.37 -22.04 -11.30
C GLU A 201 -7.09 -23.31 -10.51
N GLU A 202 -6.59 -24.35 -11.18
CA GLU A 202 -6.40 -25.68 -10.59
C GLU A 202 -5.43 -25.67 -9.41
N GLN A 203 -4.43 -24.80 -9.44
CA GLN A 203 -3.40 -24.68 -8.41
C GLN A 203 -3.92 -24.28 -7.02
N PHE A 204 -5.19 -23.85 -6.90
CA PHE A 204 -5.83 -23.46 -5.64
C PHE A 204 -6.87 -24.48 -5.13
N ALA A 205 -6.80 -25.74 -5.57
CA ALA A 205 -7.76 -26.78 -5.21
C ALA A 205 -7.80 -27.08 -3.69
N ASP A 206 -6.64 -27.01 -3.03
CA ASP A 206 -6.54 -27.27 -1.60
C ASP A 206 -7.17 -26.12 -0.80
N GLU A 207 -6.97 -24.88 -1.20
CA GLU A 207 -7.57 -23.69 -0.59
C GLU A 207 -9.10 -23.68 -0.76
N ARG A 208 -9.63 -24.11 -1.92
CA ARG A 208 -11.08 -24.29 -2.12
C ARG A 208 -11.67 -25.36 -1.20
N THR A 209 -10.94 -26.44 -0.97
CA THR A 209 -11.37 -27.51 -0.06
C THR A 209 -11.36 -27.01 1.38
N ALA A 210 -10.32 -26.29 1.79
CA ALA A 210 -10.21 -25.68 3.11
C ALA A 210 -11.29 -24.61 3.36
N TYR A 211 -11.63 -23.81 2.35
CA TYR A 211 -12.66 -22.79 2.46
C TYR A 211 -14.06 -23.37 2.70
N GLN A 212 -14.42 -24.44 2.00
CA GLN A 212 -15.69 -25.15 2.24
C GLN A 212 -15.75 -25.75 3.66
N ALA A 213 -14.62 -26.29 4.14
CA ALA A 213 -14.53 -26.80 5.51
C ALA A 213 -14.67 -25.67 6.55
N TYR A 214 -14.03 -24.53 6.31
CA TYR A 214 -14.15 -23.33 7.12
C TYR A 214 -15.60 -22.82 7.17
N ALA A 215 -16.24 -22.66 6.00
CA ALA A 215 -17.62 -22.22 5.89
C ALA A 215 -18.57 -23.13 6.69
N LYS A 216 -18.40 -24.45 6.56
CA LYS A 216 -19.15 -25.43 7.34
C LYS A 216 -18.92 -25.25 8.84
N GLN A 217 -17.66 -25.14 9.27
CA GLN A 217 -17.32 -24.99 10.69
C GLN A 217 -17.95 -23.74 11.30
N MET A 218 -17.89 -22.60 10.63
CA MET A 218 -18.49 -21.35 11.11
C MET A 218 -20.01 -21.48 11.29
N LEU A 219 -20.70 -22.10 10.32
CA LEU A 219 -22.14 -22.33 10.41
C LEU A 219 -22.50 -23.33 11.53
N GLU A 220 -21.71 -24.39 11.73
CA GLU A 220 -21.89 -25.34 12.83
C GLU A 220 -21.71 -24.69 14.20
N LEU A 221 -20.69 -23.84 14.37
CA LEU A 221 -20.45 -23.09 15.61
C LEU A 221 -21.62 -22.15 15.94
N ALA A 222 -22.28 -21.58 14.93
CA ALA A 222 -23.47 -20.76 15.08
C ALA A 222 -24.78 -21.54 15.28
N GLY A 223 -24.73 -22.88 15.30
CA GLY A 223 -25.91 -23.73 15.44
C GLY A 223 -26.84 -23.71 14.21
N ILE A 224 -26.32 -23.31 13.04
CA ILE A 224 -27.09 -23.23 11.80
C ILE A 224 -27.25 -24.64 11.21
N GLU A 225 -28.50 -25.09 11.08
CA GLU A 225 -28.81 -26.41 10.50
C GLU A 225 -28.35 -26.55 9.05
N ASP A 226 -28.02 -27.78 8.63
CA ASP A 226 -27.51 -28.12 7.30
C ASP A 226 -26.27 -27.33 6.88
N ALA A 227 -25.33 -27.14 7.82
CA ALA A 227 -24.09 -26.40 7.59
C ALA A 227 -23.29 -26.91 6.38
N GLU A 228 -23.26 -28.23 6.14
CA GLU A 228 -22.57 -28.83 5.00
C GLU A 228 -23.23 -28.48 3.66
N GLY A 229 -24.56 -28.62 3.56
CA GLY A 229 -25.30 -28.23 2.36
C GLY A 229 -25.21 -26.73 2.08
N LYS A 230 -25.29 -25.91 3.12
CA LYS A 230 -25.14 -24.45 3.04
C LYS A 230 -23.73 -24.03 2.62
N ALA A 231 -22.68 -24.60 3.19
CA ALA A 231 -21.30 -24.31 2.79
C ALA A 231 -21.05 -24.64 1.31
N ALA A 232 -21.55 -25.78 0.84
CA ALA A 232 -21.47 -26.14 -0.58
C ALA A 232 -22.24 -25.16 -1.48
N ALA A 233 -23.44 -24.71 -1.06
CA ALA A 233 -24.23 -23.73 -1.81
C ALA A 233 -23.56 -22.35 -1.86
N ILE A 234 -22.95 -21.91 -0.76
CA ILE A 234 -22.17 -20.66 -0.69
C ILE A 234 -20.97 -20.73 -1.64
N PHE A 235 -20.20 -21.82 -1.58
CA PHE A 235 -19.04 -21.99 -2.45
C PHE A 235 -19.42 -21.99 -3.93
N ALA A 236 -20.53 -22.66 -4.30
CA ALA A 236 -21.05 -22.65 -5.67
C ALA A 236 -21.48 -21.25 -6.11
N LEU A 237 -22.14 -20.48 -5.23
CA LEU A 237 -22.53 -19.09 -5.49
C LEU A 237 -21.30 -18.20 -5.71
N GLU A 238 -20.31 -18.26 -4.81
CA GLU A 238 -19.09 -17.46 -4.92
C GLU A 238 -18.26 -17.83 -6.16
N THR A 239 -18.27 -19.10 -6.56
CA THR A 239 -17.67 -19.52 -7.84
C THR A 239 -18.36 -18.85 -9.03
N ALA A 240 -19.69 -18.80 -9.05
CA ALA A 240 -20.43 -18.10 -10.10
C ALA A 240 -20.19 -16.56 -10.08
N ILE A 241 -20.00 -15.98 -8.90
CA ILE A 241 -19.56 -14.58 -8.75
C ILE A 241 -18.17 -14.39 -9.36
N ALA A 242 -17.21 -15.27 -9.05
CA ALA A 242 -15.83 -15.23 -9.57
C ALA A 242 -15.77 -15.38 -11.11
N GLU A 243 -16.64 -16.19 -11.70
CA GLU A 243 -16.78 -16.30 -13.16
C GLU A 243 -17.26 -14.99 -13.81
N ALA A 244 -18.09 -14.20 -13.12
CA ALA A 244 -18.58 -12.90 -13.59
C ALA A 244 -17.54 -11.77 -13.44
N HIS A 245 -16.65 -11.88 -12.46
CA HIS A 245 -15.62 -10.89 -12.13
C HIS A 245 -14.62 -10.67 -13.28
N TRP A 246 -14.21 -9.42 -13.48
CA TRP A 246 -13.02 -9.09 -14.27
C TRP A 246 -11.74 -9.48 -13.51
N PRO A 247 -10.69 -9.94 -14.22
CA PRO A 247 -9.35 -10.06 -13.65
C PRO A 247 -8.79 -8.71 -13.19
N ARG A 248 -7.96 -8.70 -12.13
CA ARG A 248 -7.37 -7.49 -11.55
C ARG A 248 -6.61 -6.63 -12.55
N ALA A 249 -5.85 -7.24 -13.46
CA ALA A 249 -5.12 -6.55 -14.52
C ALA A 249 -6.04 -5.72 -15.44
N LYS A 250 -7.26 -6.20 -15.73
CA LYS A 250 -8.26 -5.42 -16.48
C LYS A 250 -8.89 -4.33 -15.60
N ARG A 251 -9.13 -4.63 -14.33
CA ARG A 251 -9.81 -3.76 -13.35
C ARG A 251 -9.03 -2.51 -12.96
N ARG A 252 -7.71 -2.48 -13.17
CA ARG A 252 -6.88 -1.28 -12.97
C ARG A 252 -6.96 -0.27 -14.13
N ASP A 253 -7.49 -0.65 -15.30
CA ASP A 253 -7.59 0.27 -16.43
C ASP A 253 -8.65 1.35 -16.16
N ARG A 254 -8.20 2.60 -16.09
CA ARG A 254 -9.04 3.75 -15.72
C ARG A 254 -10.00 4.19 -16.82
N ASP A 255 -9.73 3.86 -18.08
CA ASP A 255 -10.67 4.13 -19.18
C ASP A 255 -11.79 3.10 -19.18
N LEU A 256 -11.44 1.83 -18.95
CA LEU A 256 -12.43 0.74 -18.90
C LEU A 256 -13.32 0.80 -17.66
N THR A 257 -12.79 1.32 -16.54
CA THR A 257 -13.53 1.44 -15.28
C THR A 257 -14.22 2.79 -15.08
N TYR A 258 -14.17 3.69 -16.09
CA TYR A 258 -14.95 4.93 -16.09
C TYR A 258 -16.15 4.85 -17.04
N ASN A 259 -17.33 4.84 -16.44
CA ASN A 259 -18.57 4.39 -17.01
C ASN A 259 -19.73 5.13 -16.33
N LEU A 260 -19.87 6.42 -16.65
CA LEU A 260 -20.95 7.25 -16.14
C LEU A 260 -22.31 6.70 -16.57
N VAL A 261 -23.22 6.52 -15.62
CA VAL A 261 -24.58 5.98 -15.80
C VAL A 261 -25.53 6.82 -14.97
N GLU A 262 -26.65 7.25 -15.56
CA GLU A 262 -27.73 7.90 -14.81
C GLU A 262 -28.35 6.89 -13.85
N GLN A 263 -28.44 7.20 -12.55
CA GLN A 263 -28.91 6.25 -11.52
C GLN A 263 -30.30 5.67 -11.88
N SER A 264 -31.17 6.50 -12.46
CA SER A 264 -32.53 6.11 -12.87
C SER A 264 -32.55 4.96 -13.90
N THR A 265 -31.47 4.80 -14.68
CA THR A 265 -31.33 3.77 -15.72
C THR A 265 -30.64 2.49 -15.22
N LEU A 266 -30.18 2.46 -13.96
CA LEU A 266 -29.39 1.34 -13.43
C LEU A 266 -30.15 0.00 -13.46
N THR A 267 -31.46 0.04 -13.22
CA THR A 267 -32.33 -1.15 -13.30
C THR A 267 -32.47 -1.68 -14.73
N GLU A 268 -32.44 -0.80 -15.74
CA GLU A 268 -32.43 -1.21 -17.15
C GLU A 268 -31.04 -1.77 -17.54
N LEU A 269 -29.97 -1.12 -17.08
CA LEU A 269 -28.60 -1.54 -17.35
C LEU A 269 -28.33 -2.94 -16.80
N ALA A 270 -28.65 -3.18 -15.52
CA ALA A 270 -28.34 -4.40 -14.78
C ALA A 270 -29.60 -4.94 -14.07
N PRO A 271 -30.54 -5.56 -14.80
CA PRO A 271 -31.78 -6.06 -14.22
C PRO A 271 -31.53 -7.25 -13.29
N GLY A 272 -32.41 -7.42 -12.29
CA GLY A 272 -32.36 -8.55 -11.35
C GLY A 272 -31.92 -8.18 -9.93
N PHE A 273 -31.24 -7.04 -9.77
CA PHE A 273 -30.88 -6.50 -8.46
C PHE A 273 -31.85 -5.37 -8.05
N PRO A 274 -32.34 -5.34 -6.79
CA PRO A 274 -33.28 -4.31 -6.33
C PRO A 274 -32.55 -3.00 -5.98
N TRP A 275 -32.02 -2.33 -7.01
CA TRP A 275 -31.18 -1.13 -6.90
C TRP A 275 -31.77 -0.01 -6.05
N GLY A 276 -33.08 0.24 -6.16
CA GLY A 276 -33.74 1.28 -5.36
C GLY A 276 -33.67 1.01 -3.86
N VAL A 277 -33.96 -0.22 -3.45
CA VAL A 277 -33.90 -0.63 -2.04
C VAL A 277 -32.47 -0.58 -1.53
N TYR A 278 -31.52 -1.06 -2.33
CA TYR A 278 -30.11 -1.04 -1.99
C TYR A 278 -29.60 0.40 -1.83
N ALA A 279 -29.86 1.29 -2.80
CA ALA A 279 -29.42 2.68 -2.77
C ALA A 279 -30.06 3.48 -1.63
N GLU A 280 -31.33 3.23 -1.30
CA GLU A 280 -32.02 3.88 -0.18
C GLU A 280 -31.37 3.50 1.15
N GLN A 281 -31.14 2.21 1.37
CA GLN A 281 -30.50 1.72 2.60
C GLN A 281 -29.03 2.14 2.69
N ALA A 282 -28.33 2.17 1.56
CA ALA A 282 -26.93 2.55 1.47
C ALA A 282 -26.72 4.08 1.50
N GLY A 283 -27.78 4.90 1.48
CA GLY A 283 -27.67 6.36 1.63
C GLY A 283 -27.28 7.12 0.36
N PHE A 284 -27.34 6.51 -0.82
CA PHE A 284 -27.02 7.18 -2.10
C PHE A 284 -28.21 7.23 -3.08
N ALA A 285 -29.43 6.97 -2.62
CA ALA A 285 -30.63 7.16 -3.44
C ALA A 285 -30.84 8.64 -3.79
N GLY A 286 -31.18 8.89 -5.06
CA GLY A 286 -31.45 10.25 -5.55
C GLY A 286 -30.27 10.92 -6.24
N GLU A 287 -29.09 10.29 -6.24
CA GLU A 287 -27.95 10.73 -7.04
C GLU A 287 -28.30 10.76 -8.54
N ALA A 288 -27.82 11.77 -9.25
CA ALA A 288 -28.09 11.90 -10.68
C ALA A 288 -27.31 10.84 -11.49
N ASP A 289 -26.01 10.74 -11.22
CA ASP A 289 -25.08 9.88 -11.93
C ASP A 289 -24.33 8.96 -10.95
N LEU A 290 -23.94 7.79 -11.43
CA LEU A 290 -23.02 6.86 -10.76
C LEU A 290 -21.90 6.49 -11.74
N ASN A 291 -20.74 6.09 -11.24
CA ASN A 291 -19.75 5.40 -12.03
C ASN A 291 -19.87 3.88 -11.86
N VAL A 292 -20.17 3.14 -12.94
CA VAL A 292 -20.30 1.67 -12.91
C VAL A 292 -19.04 1.02 -13.46
N ARG A 293 -18.08 0.65 -12.60
CA ARG A 293 -16.71 0.30 -13.04
C ARG A 293 -16.67 -0.89 -14.01
N GLU A 294 -17.05 -2.08 -13.58
CA GLU A 294 -17.04 -3.28 -14.42
C GLU A 294 -18.44 -3.58 -15.00
N LYS A 295 -18.93 -2.73 -15.92
CA LYS A 295 -20.32 -2.76 -16.43
C LYS A 295 -20.89 -4.16 -16.70
N ASP A 296 -20.22 -4.99 -17.49
CA ASP A 296 -20.73 -6.33 -17.83
C ASP A 296 -20.63 -7.32 -16.67
N ALA A 297 -19.69 -7.15 -15.75
CA ALA A 297 -19.64 -7.93 -14.51
C ALA A 297 -20.84 -7.57 -13.62
N ILE A 298 -21.12 -6.27 -13.42
CA ILE A 298 -22.28 -5.81 -12.64
C ILE A 298 -23.60 -6.32 -13.23
N GLN A 299 -23.73 -6.34 -14.55
CA GLN A 299 -24.90 -6.94 -15.23
C GLN A 299 -25.08 -8.43 -14.90
N LYS A 300 -24.00 -9.20 -14.99
CA LYS A 300 -24.01 -10.64 -14.66
C LYS A 300 -24.31 -10.88 -13.18
N LEU A 301 -23.72 -10.08 -12.29
CA LEU A 301 -23.93 -10.16 -10.85
C LEU A 301 -25.38 -9.83 -10.46
N ALA A 302 -26.00 -8.84 -11.11
CA ALA A 302 -27.40 -8.50 -10.89
C ALA A 302 -28.36 -9.63 -11.32
N ALA A 303 -28.09 -10.27 -12.47
CA ALA A 303 -28.84 -11.45 -12.91
C ALA A 303 -28.64 -12.63 -11.94
N LEU A 304 -27.39 -12.93 -11.59
CA LEU A 304 -27.04 -14.00 -10.64
C LEU A 304 -27.72 -13.79 -9.28
N PHE A 305 -27.80 -12.55 -8.80
CA PHE A 305 -28.49 -12.21 -7.57
C PHE A 305 -29.95 -12.66 -7.59
N ARG A 306 -30.66 -12.40 -8.69
CA ARG A 306 -32.07 -12.78 -8.84
C ARG A 306 -32.28 -14.28 -8.99
N GLU A 307 -31.39 -14.94 -9.72
CA GLU A 307 -31.46 -16.38 -9.99
C GLU A 307 -31.16 -17.22 -8.75
N THR A 308 -30.32 -16.68 -7.86
CA THR A 308 -29.93 -17.32 -6.61
C THR A 308 -31.11 -17.34 -5.62
N PRO A 309 -31.50 -18.52 -5.06
CA PRO A 309 -32.55 -18.60 -4.06
C PRO A 309 -32.24 -17.77 -2.81
N VAL A 310 -33.28 -17.17 -2.20
CA VAL A 310 -33.15 -16.40 -0.95
C VAL A 310 -32.47 -17.22 0.15
N ALA A 311 -32.76 -18.52 0.26
CA ALA A 311 -32.13 -19.39 1.25
C ALA A 311 -30.60 -19.50 1.11
N THR A 312 -30.07 -19.46 -0.12
CA THR A 312 -28.62 -19.41 -0.35
C THR A 312 -28.06 -18.07 0.09
N TRP A 313 -28.76 -16.97 -0.17
CA TRP A 313 -28.37 -15.65 0.32
C TRP A 313 -28.41 -15.54 1.84
N GLN A 314 -29.39 -16.14 2.52
CA GLN A 314 -29.41 -16.20 3.98
C GLN A 314 -28.15 -16.86 4.53
N ALA A 315 -27.80 -18.05 4.00
CA ALA A 315 -26.62 -18.78 4.42
C ALA A 315 -25.32 -18.01 4.13
N TYR A 316 -25.23 -17.39 2.94
CA TYR A 316 -24.13 -16.53 2.55
C TYR A 316 -23.97 -15.36 3.53
N LEU A 317 -25.04 -14.61 3.81
CA LEU A 317 -24.97 -13.46 4.71
C LEU A 317 -24.64 -13.86 6.16
N GLN A 318 -25.17 -14.99 6.64
CA GLN A 318 -24.83 -15.52 7.96
C GLN A 318 -23.34 -15.90 8.05
N LEU A 319 -22.79 -16.59 7.04
CA LEU A 319 -21.35 -16.91 7.02
C LEU A 319 -20.50 -15.63 7.01
N HIS A 320 -20.79 -14.71 6.09
CA HIS A 320 -20.00 -13.48 5.93
C HIS A 320 -20.07 -12.58 7.16
N TYR A 321 -21.22 -12.52 7.86
CA TYR A 321 -21.33 -11.85 9.16
C TYR A 321 -20.43 -12.48 10.23
N LEU A 322 -20.51 -13.81 10.39
CA LEU A 322 -19.72 -14.54 11.38
C LEU A 322 -18.22 -14.43 11.08
N SER A 323 -17.83 -14.48 9.80
CA SER A 323 -16.45 -14.31 9.36
C SER A 323 -15.96 -12.88 9.58
N GLY A 324 -16.75 -11.87 9.20
CA GLY A 324 -16.37 -10.46 9.30
C GLY A 324 -16.21 -9.95 10.72
N TYR A 325 -16.91 -10.56 11.68
CA TYR A 325 -16.83 -10.21 13.11
C TYR A 325 -16.13 -11.28 13.96
N ALA A 326 -15.48 -12.27 13.35
CA ALA A 326 -14.94 -13.44 14.05
C ALA A 326 -14.02 -13.09 15.23
N ASP A 327 -13.28 -11.99 15.14
CA ASP A 327 -12.33 -11.57 16.16
C ASP A 327 -12.98 -10.86 17.37
N VAL A 328 -14.27 -10.52 17.32
CA VAL A 328 -15.06 -10.01 18.45
C VAL A 328 -16.23 -10.92 18.81
N LEU A 329 -16.15 -12.19 18.36
CA LEU A 329 -17.02 -13.30 18.73
C LEU A 329 -16.28 -14.27 19.65
N PRO A 330 -16.96 -15.28 20.24
CA PRO A 330 -16.30 -16.31 21.04
C PRO A 330 -15.11 -16.95 20.31
N LYS A 331 -14.09 -17.31 21.08
CA LYS A 331 -12.77 -17.81 20.66
C LYS A 331 -12.83 -18.88 19.59
N ALA A 332 -13.84 -19.75 19.61
CA ALA A 332 -13.99 -20.78 18.58
C ALA A 332 -14.16 -20.21 17.16
N PHE A 333 -14.81 -19.05 17.01
CA PHE A 333 -14.95 -18.33 15.73
C PHE A 333 -13.63 -17.65 15.34
N ASP A 334 -12.98 -16.96 16.28
CA ASP A 334 -11.66 -16.32 16.08
C ASP A 334 -10.60 -17.35 15.63
N GLU A 335 -10.55 -18.51 16.30
CA GLU A 335 -9.64 -19.61 15.98
C GLU A 335 -9.95 -20.25 14.64
N ALA A 336 -11.22 -20.48 14.31
CA ALA A 336 -11.61 -21.02 13.00
C ALA A 336 -11.25 -20.05 11.86
N HIS A 337 -11.49 -18.75 12.06
CA HIS A 337 -11.11 -17.71 11.11
C HIS A 337 -9.58 -17.66 10.92
N PHE A 338 -8.81 -17.69 12.01
CA PHE A 338 -7.34 -17.70 11.93
C PHE A 338 -6.80 -18.98 11.27
N ALA A 339 -7.37 -20.14 11.56
CA ALA A 339 -6.94 -21.41 10.94
C ALA A 339 -7.07 -21.39 9.40
N PHE A 340 -8.10 -20.71 8.90
CA PHE A 340 -8.27 -20.55 7.46
C PHE A 340 -7.46 -19.37 6.89
N TYR A 341 -7.77 -18.13 7.28
CA TYR A 341 -7.16 -16.93 6.68
C TYR A 341 -5.70 -16.71 7.09
N GLY A 342 -5.35 -17.06 8.33
CA GLY A 342 -3.99 -16.93 8.84
C GLY A 342 -3.09 -18.10 8.44
N GLN A 343 -3.47 -19.31 8.81
CA GLN A 343 -2.63 -20.50 8.58
C GLN A 343 -2.72 -21.00 7.14
N THR A 344 -3.94 -21.24 6.61
CA THR A 344 -4.09 -21.85 5.29
C THR A 344 -3.73 -20.90 4.15
N LEU A 345 -4.28 -19.69 4.15
CA LEU A 345 -4.05 -18.73 3.05
C LEU A 345 -2.71 -17.99 3.17
N SER A 346 -2.30 -17.61 4.37
CA SER A 346 -1.09 -16.78 4.57
C SER A 346 0.11 -17.55 5.12
N GLY A 347 -0.06 -18.80 5.54
CA GLY A 347 1.01 -19.62 6.11
C GLY A 347 1.47 -19.20 7.51
N THR A 348 0.75 -18.30 8.20
CA THR A 348 1.13 -17.76 9.52
C THR A 348 0.88 -18.80 10.62
N PRO A 349 1.91 -19.31 11.33
CA PRO A 349 1.72 -20.38 12.32
C PRO A 349 0.87 -20.01 13.53
N GLU A 350 1.07 -18.82 14.10
CA GLU A 350 0.45 -18.37 15.36
C GLU A 350 -0.34 -17.08 15.14
N GLN A 351 -1.46 -16.94 15.83
CA GLN A 351 -2.24 -15.71 15.74
C GLN A 351 -1.52 -14.60 16.49
N ARG A 352 -1.52 -13.38 15.93
CA ARG A 352 -1.03 -12.20 16.64
C ARG A 352 -1.69 -12.09 18.01
N ALA A 353 -0.90 -11.71 19.01
CA ALA A 353 -1.37 -11.50 20.37
C ALA A 353 -2.58 -10.56 20.40
N ARG A 354 -3.53 -10.81 21.32
CA ARG A 354 -4.79 -10.06 21.39
C ARG A 354 -4.59 -8.54 21.46
N TRP A 355 -3.56 -8.09 22.17
CA TRP A 355 -3.24 -6.66 22.28
C TRP A 355 -2.80 -6.05 20.95
N LYS A 356 -2.01 -6.78 20.14
CA LYS A 356 -1.60 -6.34 18.79
C LYS A 356 -2.82 -6.15 17.89
N ARG A 357 -3.74 -7.13 17.93
CA ARG A 357 -5.01 -7.06 17.19
C ARG A 357 -5.92 -5.94 17.70
N GLY A 358 -5.95 -5.70 19.01
CA GLY A 358 -6.69 -4.57 19.59
C GLY A 358 -6.13 -3.22 19.17
N VAL A 359 -4.80 -3.08 19.09
CA VAL A 359 -4.15 -1.88 18.53
C VAL A 359 -4.59 -1.67 17.09
N ALA A 360 -4.54 -2.71 16.25
CA ALA A 360 -4.98 -2.64 14.87
C ALA A 360 -6.47 -2.26 14.76
N ALA A 361 -7.36 -2.91 15.52
CA ALA A 361 -8.80 -2.63 15.51
C ALA A 361 -9.12 -1.19 15.98
N THR A 362 -8.44 -0.69 17.02
CA THR A 362 -8.58 0.70 17.46
C THR A 362 -8.03 1.68 16.42
N ASN A 363 -6.91 1.34 15.77
CA ASN A 363 -6.34 2.15 14.69
C ASN A 363 -7.27 2.20 13.48
N ASP A 364 -7.94 1.11 13.13
CA ASP A 364 -8.93 1.10 12.07
C ASP A 364 -10.15 1.93 12.49
N ALA A 365 -10.64 1.82 13.73
CA ALA A 365 -11.82 2.53 14.18
C ALA A 365 -11.63 4.05 14.37
N LEU A 366 -10.49 4.44 14.95
CA LEU A 366 -10.23 5.79 15.50
C LEU A 366 -8.85 6.32 15.06
N GLY A 367 -8.42 5.93 13.85
CA GLY A 367 -7.06 6.10 13.37
C GLY A 367 -6.54 7.53 13.36
N GLU A 368 -7.37 8.53 13.05
CA GLU A 368 -6.94 9.94 13.10
C GLU A 368 -6.80 10.45 14.53
N ALA A 369 -7.70 10.05 15.44
CA ALA A 369 -7.57 10.39 16.85
C ALA A 369 -6.30 9.77 17.48
N VAL A 370 -5.99 8.52 17.14
CA VAL A 370 -4.73 7.86 17.51
C VAL A 370 -3.54 8.58 16.86
N GLY A 371 -3.66 8.92 15.58
CA GLY A 371 -2.59 9.52 14.80
C GLY A 371 -2.17 10.89 15.30
N ARG A 372 -3.12 11.68 15.80
CA ARG A 372 -2.83 12.96 16.47
C ARG A 372 -1.91 12.77 17.68
N LEU A 373 -2.22 11.80 18.54
CA LEU A 373 -1.39 11.49 19.71
C LEU A 373 -0.04 10.88 19.30
N TYR A 374 -0.01 10.07 18.24
CA TYR A 374 1.22 9.49 17.70
C TYR A 374 2.20 10.56 17.25
N VAL A 375 1.77 11.51 16.42
CA VAL A 375 2.68 12.55 15.89
C VAL A 375 3.14 13.53 16.95
N GLU A 376 2.28 13.86 17.92
CA GLU A 376 2.66 14.69 19.07
C GLU A 376 3.83 14.10 19.87
N ARG A 377 3.98 12.77 19.88
CA ARG A 377 5.00 12.05 20.66
C ARG A 377 6.20 11.59 19.84
N HIS A 378 5.98 11.16 18.60
CA HIS A 378 6.95 10.37 17.83
C HIS A 378 7.48 11.06 16.58
N PHE A 379 6.98 12.24 16.20
CA PHE A 379 7.41 12.90 14.95
C PHE A 379 7.97 14.31 15.17
N PRO A 380 9.30 14.52 15.01
CA PRO A 380 9.91 15.84 15.18
C PRO A 380 9.66 16.76 13.97
N ALA A 381 9.39 18.04 14.22
CA ALA A 381 9.13 19.03 13.17
C ALA A 381 10.28 19.18 12.15
N GLU A 382 11.53 18.97 12.58
CA GLU A 382 12.71 19.06 11.70
C GLU A 382 12.69 18.00 10.59
N ALA A 383 12.19 16.79 10.86
CA ALA A 383 12.06 15.74 9.86
C ALA A 383 11.10 16.14 8.73
N LYS A 384 10.04 16.90 9.04
CA LYS A 384 9.11 17.44 8.04
C LYS A 384 9.82 18.37 7.06
N THR A 385 10.64 19.30 7.57
CA THR A 385 11.39 20.25 6.73
C THR A 385 12.42 19.55 5.83
N GLN A 386 13.10 18.53 6.33
CA GLN A 386 14.02 17.74 5.50
C GLN A 386 13.29 16.96 4.40
N MET A 387 12.10 16.41 4.71
CA MET A 387 11.27 15.76 3.68
C MET A 387 10.75 16.72 2.63
N GLU A 388 10.31 17.92 3.02
CA GLU A 388 9.90 18.96 2.06
C GLU A 388 11.03 19.29 1.08
N ALA A 389 12.27 19.39 1.57
CA ALA A 389 13.44 19.63 0.73
C ALA A 389 13.75 18.45 -0.21
N LEU A 390 13.63 17.20 0.27
CA LEU A 390 13.79 16.01 -0.57
C LEU A 390 12.75 15.94 -1.68
N VAL A 391 11.47 16.19 -1.36
CA VAL A 391 10.38 16.21 -2.34
C VAL A 391 10.63 17.24 -3.42
N GLU A 392 11.00 18.47 -3.06
CA GLU A 392 11.29 19.51 -4.04
C GLU A 392 12.54 19.19 -4.88
N ASN A 393 13.54 18.53 -4.31
CA ASN A 393 14.72 18.12 -5.08
C ASN A 393 14.40 17.01 -6.09
N VAL A 394 13.57 16.01 -5.73
CA VAL A 394 13.14 14.97 -6.67
C VAL A 394 12.23 15.55 -7.77
N LYS A 395 11.33 16.49 -7.43
CA LYS A 395 10.56 17.25 -8.44
C LYS A 395 11.45 18.04 -9.39
N ARG A 396 12.52 18.66 -8.87
CA ARG A 396 13.53 19.35 -9.70
C ARG A 396 14.23 18.37 -10.64
N ALA A 397 14.68 17.22 -10.14
CA ALA A 397 15.30 16.18 -10.96
C ALA A 397 14.38 15.73 -12.09
N PHE A 398 13.09 15.52 -11.81
CA PHE A 398 12.15 15.15 -12.85
C PHE A 398 11.93 16.26 -13.89
N ARG A 399 11.85 17.53 -13.45
CA ARG A 399 11.76 18.67 -14.36
C ARG A 399 12.93 18.71 -15.34
N GLU A 400 14.16 18.53 -14.86
CA GLU A 400 15.37 18.49 -15.72
C GLU A 400 15.36 17.29 -16.67
N ARG A 401 14.93 16.11 -16.20
CA ARG A 401 14.81 14.93 -17.07
C ARG A 401 13.78 15.13 -18.17
N LEU A 402 12.61 15.70 -17.87
CA LEU A 402 11.57 16.00 -18.87
C LEU A 402 12.11 16.89 -20.00
N GLU A 403 13.06 17.78 -19.74
CA GLU A 403 13.69 18.59 -20.80
C GLU A 403 14.53 17.74 -21.75
N THR A 404 15.24 16.75 -21.22
CA THR A 404 16.21 15.91 -21.95
C THR A 404 15.64 14.63 -22.55
N LEU A 405 14.41 14.22 -22.21
CA LEU A 405 13.76 13.04 -22.80
C LEU A 405 13.66 13.16 -24.34
N ASP A 406 14.29 12.26 -25.07
CA ASP A 406 14.38 12.31 -26.54
C ASP A 406 13.13 11.76 -27.24
N TRP A 407 12.36 10.94 -26.53
CA TRP A 407 11.26 10.18 -27.10
C TRP A 407 9.91 10.89 -27.02
N MET A 408 9.84 12.02 -26.33
CA MET A 408 8.61 12.74 -26.03
C MET A 408 8.63 14.12 -26.70
N SER A 409 7.54 14.51 -27.38
CA SER A 409 7.44 15.82 -28.02
C SER A 409 7.39 16.99 -27.03
N ASP A 410 7.76 18.19 -27.49
CA ASP A 410 7.68 19.42 -26.68
C ASP A 410 6.26 19.72 -26.18
N GLU A 411 5.25 19.34 -26.95
CA GLU A 411 3.83 19.49 -26.60
C GLU A 411 3.46 18.65 -25.38
N THR A 412 3.72 17.34 -25.43
CA THR A 412 3.42 16.45 -24.31
C THR A 412 4.30 16.80 -23.10
N LYS A 413 5.57 17.17 -23.32
CA LYS A 413 6.48 17.62 -22.25
C LYS A 413 5.93 18.86 -21.52
N ALA A 414 5.28 19.78 -22.22
CA ALA A 414 4.64 20.95 -21.61
C ALA A 414 3.47 20.55 -20.69
N GLN A 415 2.65 19.58 -21.10
CA GLN A 415 1.58 19.04 -20.25
C GLN A 415 2.14 18.28 -19.04
N ALA A 416 3.20 17.49 -19.22
CA ALA A 416 3.84 16.78 -18.11
C ALA A 416 4.44 17.73 -17.07
N ARG A 417 5.09 18.83 -17.51
CA ARG A 417 5.53 19.90 -16.62
C ARG A 417 4.36 20.55 -15.88
N ALA A 418 3.29 20.88 -16.57
CA ALA A 418 2.09 21.46 -15.94
C ALA A 418 1.50 20.52 -14.89
N LYS A 419 1.49 19.21 -15.16
CA LYS A 419 1.07 18.20 -14.19
C LYS A 419 2.01 18.15 -12.97
N LEU A 420 3.32 18.09 -13.20
CA LEU A 420 4.35 18.05 -12.15
C LEU A 420 4.31 19.30 -11.26
N ASP A 421 4.11 20.48 -11.85
CA ASP A 421 4.00 21.74 -11.12
C ASP A 421 2.74 21.82 -10.26
N ALA A 422 1.69 21.06 -10.62
CA ALA A 422 0.43 20.98 -9.89
C ALA A 422 0.40 19.91 -8.78
N PHE A 423 1.48 19.11 -8.61
CA PHE A 423 1.53 18.11 -7.54
C PHE A 423 1.42 18.76 -6.16
N ARG A 424 0.55 18.20 -5.32
CA ARG A 424 0.49 18.52 -3.89
C ARG A 424 1.23 17.46 -3.09
N ALA A 425 2.09 17.88 -2.17
CA ALA A 425 2.77 16.98 -1.25
C ALA A 425 2.12 17.10 0.14
N LYS A 426 1.70 15.97 0.70
CA LYS A 426 1.19 15.84 2.07
C LYS A 426 2.20 15.03 2.88
N ILE A 427 2.78 15.66 3.90
CA ILE A 427 3.94 15.11 4.62
C ILE A 427 3.60 14.98 6.10
N ALA A 428 3.82 13.77 6.59
CA ALA A 428 3.68 13.27 7.95
C ALA A 428 2.23 13.13 8.48
N TYR A 429 1.44 14.21 8.46
CA TYR A 429 0.12 14.25 9.10
C TYR A 429 -0.80 15.33 8.53
N PRO A 430 -2.14 15.19 8.69
CA PRO A 430 -3.09 16.17 8.21
C PRO A 430 -3.05 17.49 8.99
N ASP A 431 -3.39 18.58 8.30
CA ASP A 431 -3.57 19.90 8.92
C ASP A 431 -4.97 20.05 9.56
N VAL A 432 -5.94 19.26 9.10
CA VAL A 432 -7.33 19.21 9.59
C VAL A 432 -7.60 17.76 9.99
N TRP A 433 -7.98 17.54 11.24
CA TRP A 433 -8.21 16.20 11.79
C TRP A 433 -9.68 15.82 11.72
N GLU A 434 -9.93 14.54 11.50
CA GLU A 434 -11.24 13.92 11.62
C GLU A 434 -11.81 14.09 13.03
N GLU A 435 -13.09 14.44 13.11
CA GLU A 435 -13.81 14.58 14.37
C GLU A 435 -14.92 13.53 14.43
N TYR A 436 -14.91 12.71 15.49
CA TYR A 436 -15.81 11.56 15.58
C TYR A 436 -17.19 11.92 16.13
N GLU A 437 -17.82 12.98 15.64
CA GLU A 437 -19.13 13.43 16.14
C GLU A 437 -20.20 12.34 15.96
N GLY A 438 -21.03 12.11 16.98
CA GLY A 438 -22.07 11.07 16.95
C GLY A 438 -21.59 9.62 17.14
N LEU A 439 -20.28 9.34 17.05
CA LEU A 439 -19.76 7.99 17.31
C LEU A 439 -19.84 7.65 18.80
N VAL A 440 -20.57 6.58 19.11
CA VAL A 440 -20.73 6.02 20.45
C VAL A 440 -19.87 4.76 20.60
N VAL A 441 -18.96 4.79 21.58
CA VAL A 441 -18.13 3.65 21.98
C VAL A 441 -18.47 3.28 23.42
N ARG A 442 -18.60 1.99 23.69
CA ARG A 442 -18.94 1.42 25.01
C ARG A 442 -17.87 0.42 25.43
N SER A 443 -17.43 0.48 26.68
CA SER A 443 -16.34 -0.37 27.19
C SER A 443 -16.68 -1.86 27.33
N ASP A 444 -17.96 -2.24 27.24
CA ASP A 444 -18.49 -3.59 27.45
C ASP A 444 -19.13 -4.22 26.20
N ASP A 445 -18.96 -3.62 25.01
CA ASP A 445 -19.70 -4.03 23.80
C ASP A 445 -18.80 -4.06 22.56
N ALA A 446 -17.89 -5.04 22.49
CA ALA A 446 -16.91 -5.16 21.40
C ALA A 446 -17.57 -5.30 20.01
N LEU A 447 -18.54 -6.21 19.88
CA LEU A 447 -19.29 -6.39 18.63
C LEU A 447 -20.08 -5.14 18.27
N GLY A 448 -20.87 -4.59 19.20
CA GLY A 448 -21.64 -3.39 18.92
C GLY A 448 -20.78 -2.16 18.62
N ASN A 449 -19.58 -2.04 19.21
CA ASN A 449 -18.61 -1.01 18.84
C ASN A 449 -18.15 -1.16 17.39
N ALA A 450 -17.78 -2.38 16.97
CA ALA A 450 -17.37 -2.65 15.59
C ALA A 450 -18.49 -2.26 14.60
N LYS A 451 -19.74 -2.66 14.90
CA LYS A 451 -20.92 -2.30 14.10
C LYS A 451 -21.16 -0.79 14.03
N ARG A 452 -21.12 -0.09 15.18
CA ARG A 452 -21.33 1.38 15.25
C ARG A 452 -20.24 2.15 14.50
N VAL A 453 -18.99 1.69 14.57
CA VAL A 453 -17.89 2.27 13.78
C VAL A 453 -18.13 2.07 12.29
N ALA A 454 -18.54 0.88 11.86
CA ALA A 454 -18.87 0.61 10.45
C ALA A 454 -20.02 1.53 9.97
N GLY A 455 -21.09 1.67 10.76
CA GLY A 455 -22.20 2.57 10.47
C GLY A 455 -21.79 4.04 10.41
N TRP A 456 -20.97 4.50 11.36
CA TRP A 456 -20.48 5.88 11.41
C TRP A 456 -19.60 6.22 10.21
N LYS A 457 -18.61 5.36 9.88
CA LYS A 457 -17.74 5.56 8.71
C LYS A 457 -18.53 5.59 7.41
N HIS A 458 -19.49 4.68 7.27
CA HIS A 458 -20.36 4.66 6.09
C HIS A 458 -21.13 5.97 5.95
N HIS A 459 -21.69 6.48 7.04
CA HIS A 459 -22.42 7.75 7.05
C HIS A 459 -21.52 8.92 6.64
N ASP A 460 -20.34 9.02 7.25
CA ASP A 460 -19.35 10.05 6.92
C ASP A 460 -18.97 10.02 5.42
N GLU A 461 -18.74 8.84 4.86
CA GLU A 461 -18.43 8.69 3.43
C GLU A 461 -19.59 9.12 2.51
N VAL A 462 -20.84 8.75 2.83
CA VAL A 462 -21.99 9.08 1.96
C VAL A 462 -22.44 10.54 2.12
N GLU A 463 -22.20 11.18 3.26
CA GLU A 463 -22.47 12.60 3.47
C GLU A 463 -21.61 13.53 2.59
N LYS A 464 -20.50 13.01 2.04
CA LYS A 464 -19.70 13.72 1.03
C LYS A 464 -20.50 13.97 -0.26
N LEU A 465 -21.48 13.14 -0.58
CA LEU A 465 -22.33 13.31 -1.77
C LEU A 465 -23.11 14.62 -1.72
N GLY A 466 -23.08 15.39 -2.81
CA GLY A 466 -23.68 16.73 -2.88
C GLY A 466 -22.94 17.82 -2.10
N GLY A 467 -21.93 17.47 -1.30
CA GLY A 467 -21.03 18.39 -0.60
C GLY A 467 -19.88 18.91 -1.46
N PRO A 468 -19.11 19.89 -0.96
CA PRO A 468 -17.88 20.35 -1.61
C PRO A 468 -16.77 19.29 -1.47
N VAL A 469 -15.88 19.21 -2.46
CA VAL A 469 -14.69 18.34 -2.39
C VAL A 469 -13.73 18.81 -1.30
N ASP A 470 -13.45 17.94 -0.33
CA ASP A 470 -12.35 18.18 0.59
C ASP A 470 -11.02 17.72 -0.01
N ARG A 471 -10.11 18.68 -0.15
CA ARG A 471 -8.74 18.43 -0.65
C ARG A 471 -7.75 18.24 0.51
N ASN A 472 -8.18 18.35 1.76
CA ASN A 472 -7.34 18.12 2.93
C ASN A 472 -7.34 16.66 3.37
N GLU A 473 -8.44 15.93 3.17
CA GLU A 473 -8.62 14.48 3.38
C GLU A 473 -7.37 13.61 3.11
N TRP A 474 -7.05 12.70 4.04
CA TRP A 474 -5.98 11.70 3.91
C TRP A 474 -6.59 10.29 3.80
N PHE A 475 -5.95 9.41 3.04
CA PHE A 475 -6.35 8.00 2.92
C PHE A 475 -5.48 7.04 3.72
N MET A 476 -4.52 7.58 4.48
CA MET A 476 -3.66 6.84 5.40
C MET A 476 -3.46 7.66 6.66
N THR A 477 -3.47 6.98 7.80
CA THR A 477 -3.20 7.62 9.10
C THR A 477 -1.69 7.89 9.25
N PRO A 478 -1.28 8.88 10.07
CA PRO A 478 0.13 9.22 10.27
C PRO A 478 1.03 8.04 10.70
N GLN A 479 0.48 7.09 11.44
CA GLN A 479 1.14 5.90 11.98
C GLN A 479 1.19 4.74 10.97
N THR A 480 0.66 4.91 9.77
CA THR A 480 0.73 3.91 8.68
C THR A 480 2.13 3.91 8.05
N VAL A 481 2.77 2.74 7.97
CA VAL A 481 4.07 2.59 7.27
C VAL A 481 3.82 2.29 5.79
N ASN A 482 3.55 3.33 5.02
CA ASN A 482 3.38 3.26 3.57
C ASN A 482 3.52 4.66 2.95
N ALA A 483 3.32 4.79 1.63
CA ALA A 483 3.12 6.04 0.92
C ALA A 483 2.05 5.84 -0.19
N TYR A 484 1.53 6.92 -0.76
CA TYR A 484 0.62 6.80 -1.90
C TYR A 484 0.59 8.02 -2.82
N TYR A 485 0.17 7.78 -4.07
CA TYR A 485 -0.29 8.77 -5.04
C TYR A 485 -1.79 8.67 -5.26
N SER A 486 -2.49 9.81 -5.27
CA SER A 486 -3.91 9.89 -5.66
C SER A 486 -4.06 10.57 -7.02
N PRO A 487 -4.45 9.84 -8.10
CA PRO A 487 -4.60 10.42 -9.42
C PRO A 487 -5.65 11.53 -9.50
N LEU A 488 -6.75 11.39 -8.75
CA LEU A 488 -7.89 12.32 -8.81
C LEU A 488 -7.61 13.65 -8.08
N ARG A 489 -6.66 13.64 -7.15
CA ARG A 489 -6.23 14.82 -6.38
C ARG A 489 -4.86 15.35 -6.81
N ASN A 490 -4.16 14.61 -7.69
CA ASN A 490 -2.78 14.84 -8.11
C ASN A 490 -1.85 15.14 -6.93
N GLU A 491 -1.86 14.25 -5.93
CA GLU A 491 -1.13 14.43 -4.68
C GLU A 491 -0.36 13.18 -4.27
N ILE A 492 0.79 13.40 -3.62
CA ILE A 492 1.66 12.38 -3.04
C ILE A 492 1.68 12.55 -1.52
N VAL A 493 1.62 11.43 -0.81
CA VAL A 493 1.40 11.44 0.63
C VAL A 493 2.37 10.50 1.33
N PHE A 494 3.03 11.01 2.36
CA PHE A 494 4.02 10.28 3.17
C PHE A 494 3.66 10.39 4.65
N PRO A 495 2.90 9.44 5.21
CA PRO A 495 2.65 9.33 6.65
C PRO A 495 3.93 9.39 7.51
N ALA A 496 3.79 9.87 8.75
CA ALA A 496 4.92 10.06 9.67
C ALA A 496 5.70 8.76 9.93
N ALA A 497 5.03 7.60 9.98
CA ALA A 497 5.66 6.34 10.33
C ALA A 497 6.62 5.79 9.26
N ILE A 498 6.50 6.14 7.98
CA ILE A 498 7.50 5.73 6.97
C ILE A 498 8.75 6.61 6.96
N LEU A 499 8.72 7.76 7.63
CA LEU A 499 9.83 8.73 7.70
C LEU A 499 10.83 8.36 8.81
N GLN A 500 11.24 7.09 8.81
CA GLN A 500 12.12 6.46 9.79
C GLN A 500 13.12 5.51 9.08
N PRO A 501 14.24 5.13 9.73
CA PRO A 501 15.18 4.18 9.15
C PRO A 501 14.50 2.83 8.86
N PRO A 502 14.83 2.13 7.76
CA PRO A 502 15.91 2.43 6.82
C PRO A 502 15.51 3.36 5.66
N PHE A 503 14.29 3.90 5.64
CA PHE A 503 13.85 4.78 4.54
C PHE A 503 14.43 6.18 4.69
N PHE A 504 14.32 6.75 5.89
CA PHE A 504 14.78 8.11 6.19
C PHE A 504 15.42 8.17 7.57
N ASP A 505 16.66 8.63 7.63
CA ASP A 505 17.35 9.00 8.86
C ASP A 505 17.99 10.38 8.66
N PRO A 506 17.60 11.41 9.43
CA PRO A 506 18.19 12.75 9.29
C PRO A 506 19.70 12.79 9.56
N ASN A 507 20.27 11.73 10.16
CA ASN A 507 21.69 11.61 10.49
C ASN A 507 22.46 10.65 9.55
N ALA A 508 21.78 9.93 8.65
CA ALA A 508 22.43 9.03 7.70
C ALA A 508 23.21 9.77 6.60
N ASP A 509 24.06 9.03 5.88
CA ASP A 509 24.65 9.54 4.65
C ASP A 509 23.56 9.92 3.63
N PRO A 510 23.66 11.07 2.94
CA PRO A 510 22.63 11.48 1.97
C PRO A 510 22.34 10.41 0.91
N ALA A 511 23.34 9.63 0.46
CA ALA A 511 23.13 8.55 -0.50
C ALA A 511 22.07 7.54 -0.02
N VAL A 512 22.01 7.28 1.30
CA VAL A 512 21.00 6.38 1.90
C VAL A 512 19.62 6.99 1.81
N ASN A 513 19.45 8.24 2.23
CA ASN A 513 18.14 8.89 2.18
C ASN A 513 17.63 9.02 0.74
N TYR A 514 18.49 9.30 -0.24
CA TYR A 514 18.07 9.31 -1.64
C TYR A 514 17.75 7.91 -2.18
N GLY A 515 18.52 6.88 -1.83
CA GLY A 515 18.24 5.49 -2.26
C GLY A 515 17.06 4.83 -1.54
N GLY A 516 16.72 5.31 -0.34
CA GLY A 516 15.54 4.93 0.45
C GLY A 516 14.35 5.84 0.16
N ILE A 517 14.07 6.80 1.05
CA ILE A 517 12.88 7.66 0.95
C ILE A 517 12.85 8.51 -0.32
N GLY A 518 14.01 8.90 -0.88
CA GLY A 518 14.08 9.62 -2.15
C GLY A 518 13.55 8.78 -3.32
N ALA A 519 13.85 7.48 -3.34
CA ALA A 519 13.30 6.54 -4.31
C ALA A 519 11.80 6.33 -4.11
N VAL A 520 11.32 6.29 -2.86
CA VAL A 520 9.87 6.26 -2.55
C VAL A 520 9.18 7.54 -3.03
N ILE A 521 9.75 8.72 -2.79
CA ILE A 521 9.22 9.98 -3.34
C ILE A 521 9.13 9.92 -4.86
N GLY A 522 10.22 9.49 -5.50
CA GLY A 522 10.26 9.34 -6.94
C GLY A 522 9.22 8.34 -7.45
N HIS A 523 8.96 7.28 -6.70
CA HIS A 523 7.95 6.27 -7.01
C HIS A 523 6.54 6.87 -6.98
N GLU A 524 6.18 7.61 -5.92
CA GLU A 524 4.88 8.28 -5.84
C GLU A 524 4.70 9.37 -6.92
N ILE A 525 5.76 10.09 -7.28
CA ILE A 525 5.75 11.01 -8.42
C ILE A 525 5.56 10.23 -9.73
N GLY A 526 6.27 9.10 -9.86
CA GLY A 526 6.21 8.19 -11.01
C GLY A 526 4.82 7.65 -11.27
N HIS A 527 4.03 7.38 -10.22
CA HIS A 527 2.63 6.99 -10.34
C HIS A 527 1.76 8.03 -11.04
N GLY A 528 2.09 9.33 -10.97
CA GLY A 528 1.40 10.33 -11.78
C GLY A 528 1.64 10.20 -13.28
N PHE A 529 2.62 9.40 -13.69
CA PHE A 529 3.02 9.27 -15.08
C PHE A 529 3.00 7.81 -15.57
N ASP A 530 2.75 6.83 -14.70
CA ASP A 530 2.60 5.42 -15.08
C ASP A 530 1.48 5.16 -16.12
N ASP A 531 1.29 3.90 -16.51
CA ASP A 531 0.34 3.51 -17.56
C ASP A 531 -1.11 3.97 -17.31
N GLN A 532 -1.49 4.18 -16.05
CA GLN A 532 -2.82 4.68 -15.65
C GLN A 532 -2.80 6.12 -15.15
N GLY A 533 -1.77 6.53 -14.43
CA GLY A 533 -1.59 7.89 -13.92
C GLY A 533 -1.43 8.91 -15.03
N ARG A 534 -0.76 8.55 -16.12
CA ARG A 534 -0.64 9.42 -17.31
C ARG A 534 -1.99 9.79 -17.93
N LYS A 535 -3.06 9.06 -17.62
CA LYS A 535 -4.40 9.32 -18.15
C LYS A 535 -5.13 10.46 -17.41
N SER A 536 -4.56 10.97 -16.30
CA SER A 536 -5.04 12.18 -15.62
C SER A 536 -4.12 13.37 -15.85
N ASP A 537 -4.67 14.56 -16.02
CA ASP A 537 -3.88 15.79 -16.07
C ASP A 537 -3.50 16.33 -14.68
N GLY A 538 -2.95 17.54 -14.61
CA GLY A 538 -2.52 18.18 -13.36
C GLY A 538 -3.65 18.53 -12.39
N GLN A 539 -4.91 18.54 -12.87
CA GLN A 539 -6.11 18.77 -12.07
C GLN A 539 -6.72 17.45 -11.60
N GLY A 540 -6.15 16.31 -12.01
CA GLY A 540 -6.65 14.96 -11.74
C GLY A 540 -7.67 14.46 -12.77
N LEU A 541 -8.03 15.28 -13.76
CA LEU A 541 -9.06 14.99 -14.74
C LEU A 541 -8.61 13.88 -15.70
N LEU A 542 -9.39 12.80 -15.78
CA LEU A 542 -9.20 11.71 -16.73
C LEU A 542 -9.44 12.21 -18.16
N ARG A 543 -8.35 12.51 -18.86
CA ARG A 543 -8.34 12.95 -20.26
C ARG A 543 -7.05 12.55 -20.95
N ASP A 544 -7.12 12.38 -22.27
CA ASP A 544 -5.92 12.24 -23.08
C ASP A 544 -5.27 13.61 -23.29
N TRP A 545 -4.04 13.74 -22.81
CA TRP A 545 -3.22 14.95 -22.96
C TRP A 545 -1.92 14.66 -23.71
N TRP A 546 -1.80 13.47 -24.28
CA TRP A 546 -0.64 13.01 -25.02
C TRP A 546 -0.88 13.09 -26.52
N THR A 547 0.18 13.32 -27.29
CA THR A 547 0.13 13.04 -28.73
C THR A 547 0.08 11.52 -28.97
N ALA A 548 -0.52 11.10 -30.08
CA ALA A 548 -0.61 9.67 -30.43
C ALA A 548 0.77 9.00 -30.59
N ASP A 549 1.75 9.74 -31.13
CA ASP A 549 3.12 9.26 -31.30
C ASP A 549 3.81 9.05 -29.95
N ASP A 550 3.69 10.01 -29.01
CA ASP A 550 4.29 9.89 -27.69
C ASP A 550 3.64 8.76 -26.87
N LYS A 551 2.31 8.59 -27.00
CA LYS A 551 1.59 7.46 -26.40
C LYS A 551 2.14 6.12 -26.91
N THR A 552 2.31 5.97 -28.22
CA THR A 552 2.86 4.76 -28.83
C THR A 552 4.28 4.48 -28.34
N ARG A 553 5.11 5.52 -28.22
CA ARG A 553 6.50 5.39 -27.73
C ARG A 553 6.58 5.04 -26.25
N PHE A 554 5.65 5.54 -25.43
CA PHE A 554 5.51 5.15 -24.04
C PHE A 554 5.07 3.69 -23.92
N GLU A 555 4.00 3.30 -24.62
CA GLU A 555 3.47 1.93 -24.61
C GLU A 555 4.51 0.91 -25.07
N SER A 556 5.34 1.26 -26.06
CA SER A 556 6.46 0.42 -26.50
C SER A 556 7.50 0.18 -25.38
N ARG A 557 7.82 1.20 -24.58
CA ARG A 557 8.75 1.08 -23.44
C ARG A 557 8.14 0.30 -22.29
N ALA A 558 6.89 0.59 -21.94
CA ALA A 558 6.14 -0.13 -20.92
C ALA A 558 6.04 -1.62 -21.27
N THR A 559 5.74 -1.95 -22.54
CA THR A 559 5.69 -3.35 -23.02
C THR A 559 7.02 -4.07 -22.85
N ARG A 560 8.15 -3.39 -23.10
CA ARG A 560 9.49 -3.96 -22.88
C ARG A 560 9.75 -4.24 -21.40
N LEU A 561 9.37 -3.32 -20.50
CA LEU A 561 9.46 -3.54 -19.06
C LEU A 561 8.58 -4.71 -18.62
N GLY A 562 7.33 -4.75 -19.08
CA GLY A 562 6.42 -5.87 -18.82
C GLY A 562 6.97 -7.20 -19.33
N SER A 563 7.63 -7.22 -20.49
CA SER A 563 8.26 -8.44 -21.02
C SER A 563 9.41 -8.93 -20.14
N GLN A 564 10.17 -8.03 -19.50
CA GLN A 564 11.17 -8.43 -18.51
C GLN A 564 10.50 -9.05 -17.28
N TYR A 565 9.48 -8.40 -16.73
CA TYR A 565 8.80 -8.87 -15.51
C TYR A 565 7.98 -10.14 -15.70
N GLY A 566 7.32 -10.32 -16.85
CA GLY A 566 6.61 -11.55 -17.18
C GLY A 566 7.52 -12.76 -17.36
N GLY A 567 8.85 -12.56 -17.43
CA GLY A 567 9.84 -13.63 -17.41
C GLY A 567 10.27 -14.09 -16.02
N TYR A 568 9.81 -13.42 -14.95
CA TYR A 568 10.15 -13.78 -13.57
C TYR A 568 9.13 -14.76 -12.98
N GLU A 569 9.62 -15.81 -12.33
CA GLU A 569 8.84 -16.82 -11.63
C GLU A 569 9.29 -16.90 -10.15
N PRO A 570 8.70 -16.11 -9.23
CA PRO A 570 9.04 -16.16 -7.81
C PRO A 570 8.79 -17.53 -7.18
N ILE A 571 7.78 -18.24 -7.69
CA ILE A 571 7.49 -19.64 -7.41
C ILE A 571 7.46 -20.34 -8.77
N ALA A 572 8.14 -21.49 -8.88
CA ALA A 572 8.23 -22.23 -10.14
C ALA A 572 6.82 -22.52 -10.71
N GLY A 573 6.58 -22.13 -11.97
CA GLY A 573 5.29 -22.28 -12.63
C GLY A 573 4.24 -21.21 -12.27
N MET A 574 4.61 -20.20 -11.49
CA MET A 574 3.79 -19.02 -11.20
C MET A 574 4.52 -17.74 -11.65
N PRO A 575 4.46 -17.40 -12.95
CA PRO A 575 5.07 -16.17 -13.43
C PRO A 575 4.34 -14.93 -12.88
N LEU A 576 5.07 -13.83 -12.76
CA LEU A 576 4.46 -12.54 -12.47
C LEU A 576 3.50 -12.14 -13.62
N ASN A 577 2.40 -11.48 -13.27
CA ASN A 577 1.48 -10.89 -14.23
C ASN A 577 1.93 -9.44 -14.55
N PRO A 578 2.59 -9.20 -15.70
CA PRO A 578 3.16 -7.89 -15.98
C PRO A 578 2.10 -6.82 -16.22
N GLU A 579 0.90 -7.17 -16.64
CA GLU A 579 -0.22 -6.22 -16.76
C GLU A 579 -0.75 -5.80 -15.38
N LEU A 580 -0.73 -6.71 -14.39
CA LEU A 580 -1.09 -6.38 -13.01
C LEU A 580 -0.05 -5.45 -12.37
N THR A 581 1.24 -5.75 -12.57
CA THR A 581 2.35 -5.05 -11.90
C THR A 581 2.92 -3.84 -12.64
N MET A 582 2.39 -3.51 -13.82
CA MET A 582 2.96 -2.48 -14.70
C MET A 582 3.15 -1.13 -14.01
N GLY A 583 2.10 -0.62 -13.34
CA GLY A 583 2.13 0.68 -12.69
C GLY A 583 3.24 0.77 -11.63
N GLU A 584 3.36 -0.26 -10.80
CA GLU A 584 4.38 -0.35 -9.74
C GLU A 584 5.79 -0.46 -10.30
N ASN A 585 5.98 -1.28 -11.34
CA ASN A 585 7.28 -1.47 -11.98
C ASN A 585 7.74 -0.17 -12.68
N ILE A 586 6.83 0.59 -13.30
CA ILE A 586 7.12 1.92 -13.85
C ILE A 586 7.41 2.91 -12.73
N GLY A 587 6.63 2.87 -11.65
CA GLY A 587 6.84 3.66 -10.44
C GLY A 587 8.24 3.45 -9.87
N ASP A 588 8.67 2.21 -9.69
CA ASP A 588 10.01 1.87 -9.18
C ASP A 588 11.14 2.34 -10.10
N LEU A 589 11.03 2.01 -11.39
CA LEU A 589 12.08 2.36 -12.35
C LEU A 589 12.21 3.88 -12.48
N GLY A 590 11.07 4.57 -12.57
CA GLY A 590 11.03 6.02 -12.54
C GLY A 590 11.59 6.56 -11.23
N GLY A 591 11.12 6.04 -10.10
CA GLY A 591 11.44 6.54 -8.78
C GLY A 591 12.91 6.45 -8.44
N LEU A 592 13.53 5.29 -8.66
CA LEU A 592 14.97 5.11 -8.42
C LEU A 592 15.80 5.97 -9.38
N THR A 593 15.37 6.11 -10.64
CA THR A 593 16.04 6.97 -11.63
C THR A 593 15.98 8.45 -11.24
N LEU A 594 14.81 8.93 -10.81
CA LEU A 594 14.60 10.31 -10.35
C LEU A 594 15.39 10.60 -9.08
N ALA A 595 15.39 9.66 -8.14
CA ALA A 595 16.13 9.79 -6.88
C ALA A 595 17.64 9.81 -7.10
N TYR A 596 18.16 9.01 -8.04
CA TYR A 596 19.57 9.02 -8.40
C TYR A 596 20.00 10.36 -9.00
N HIS A 597 19.19 10.90 -9.93
CA HIS A 597 19.44 12.24 -10.49
C HIS A 597 19.36 13.31 -9.38
N ALA A 598 18.39 13.24 -8.48
CA ALA A 598 18.24 14.17 -7.36
C ALA A 598 19.44 14.11 -6.40
N TYR A 599 19.97 12.92 -6.13
CA TYR A 599 21.18 12.73 -5.33
C TYR A 599 22.38 13.47 -5.93
N HIS A 600 22.63 13.30 -7.22
CA HIS A 600 23.71 13.99 -7.93
C HIS A 600 23.48 15.51 -7.99
N LEU A 601 22.24 15.98 -8.12
CA LEU A 601 21.92 17.40 -8.01
C LEU A 601 22.17 17.99 -6.61
N ALA A 602 22.08 17.17 -5.57
CA ALA A 602 22.39 17.57 -4.20
C ALA A 602 23.91 17.59 -3.94
N LEU A 603 24.67 16.70 -4.57
CA LEU A 603 26.13 16.71 -4.54
C LEU A 603 26.73 17.90 -5.32
N GLY A 604 26.10 18.30 -6.43
CA GLY A 604 26.66 19.31 -7.32
C GLY A 604 27.96 18.82 -7.96
N ASP A 605 29.02 19.62 -7.89
CA ASP A 605 30.36 19.27 -8.41
C ASP A 605 31.23 18.52 -7.37
N GLU A 606 30.69 18.20 -6.19
CA GLU A 606 31.44 17.52 -5.13
C GLU A 606 31.41 15.99 -5.29
N GLU A 607 32.55 15.34 -5.08
CA GLU A 607 32.62 13.87 -5.00
C GLU A 607 32.13 13.40 -3.62
N ALA A 608 31.20 12.44 -3.61
CA ALA A 608 30.77 11.81 -2.38
C ALA A 608 31.92 11.04 -1.71
N PRO A 609 32.07 11.09 -0.37
CA PRO A 609 33.12 10.35 0.31
C PRO A 609 32.95 8.85 0.10
N VAL A 610 34.06 8.10 0.05
CA VAL A 610 34.05 6.63 0.13
C VAL A 610 33.92 6.23 1.61
N LEU A 611 32.89 5.45 1.95
CA LEU A 611 32.63 5.02 3.32
C LEU A 611 32.66 3.49 3.38
N ASN A 612 33.52 2.93 4.24
CA ASN A 612 33.68 1.49 4.42
C ASN A 612 33.92 0.71 3.10
N GLY A 613 34.61 1.35 2.16
CA GLY A 613 34.93 0.77 0.84
C GLY A 613 33.87 0.95 -0.23
N PHE A 614 32.76 1.65 0.05
CA PHE A 614 31.70 1.92 -0.93
C PHE A 614 31.69 3.38 -1.38
N SER A 615 31.55 3.61 -2.69
CA SER A 615 31.30 4.94 -3.27
C SER A 615 29.90 5.47 -2.91
N GLY A 616 29.64 6.76 -3.16
CA GLY A 616 28.29 7.33 -3.00
C GLY A 616 27.23 6.57 -3.79
N ASP A 617 27.50 6.27 -5.05
CA ASP A 617 26.59 5.57 -5.95
C ASP A 617 26.32 4.13 -5.47
N GLN A 618 27.36 3.41 -5.02
CA GLN A 618 27.17 2.08 -4.43
C GLN A 618 26.29 2.13 -3.19
N ARG A 619 26.48 3.12 -2.31
CA ARG A 619 25.63 3.28 -1.11
C ARG A 619 24.18 3.61 -1.45
N PHE A 620 23.95 4.40 -2.50
CA PHE A 620 22.61 4.70 -2.99
C PHE A 620 21.87 3.41 -3.41
N PHE A 621 22.48 2.57 -4.25
CA PHE A 621 21.84 1.32 -4.69
C PHE A 621 21.72 0.30 -3.55
N LEU A 622 22.68 0.24 -2.63
CA LEU A 622 22.57 -0.60 -1.44
C LEU A 622 21.39 -0.19 -0.54
N ALA A 623 21.13 1.11 -0.39
CA ALA A 623 19.98 1.60 0.36
C ALA A 623 18.64 1.18 -0.29
N TRP A 624 18.55 1.24 -1.63
CA TRP A 624 17.38 0.70 -2.36
C TRP A 624 17.17 -0.79 -2.10
N ALA A 625 18.23 -1.60 -2.16
CA ALA A 625 18.12 -3.02 -1.86
C ALA A 625 17.72 -3.29 -0.39
N GLN A 626 18.19 -2.46 0.55
CA GLN A 626 17.86 -2.60 1.98
C GLN A 626 16.39 -2.31 2.28
N VAL A 627 15.78 -1.29 1.65
CA VAL A 627 14.35 -0.98 1.89
C VAL A 627 13.43 -2.11 1.41
N TRP A 628 13.88 -2.90 0.43
CA TRP A 628 13.16 -4.08 -0.05
C TRP A 628 13.48 -5.37 0.71
N LYS A 629 14.45 -5.37 1.64
CA LYS A 629 14.80 -6.55 2.43
C LYS A 629 13.57 -7.17 3.09
N ARG A 630 13.13 -8.32 2.57
CA ARG A 630 11.92 -9.04 2.99
C ARG A 630 12.03 -10.54 2.72
N LYS A 631 11.52 -11.34 3.64
CA LYS A 631 11.36 -12.79 3.53
C LYS A 631 9.87 -13.13 3.61
N TYR A 632 9.42 -14.04 2.76
CA TYR A 632 8.02 -14.46 2.67
C TYR A 632 7.87 -15.94 3.06
N ARG A 633 6.74 -16.29 3.65
CA ARG A 633 6.27 -17.68 3.63
C ARG A 633 5.65 -17.97 2.27
N GLU A 634 5.82 -19.18 1.75
CA GLU A 634 5.41 -19.51 0.38
C GLU A 634 3.90 -19.27 0.13
N ALA A 635 3.03 -19.60 1.09
CA ALA A 635 1.59 -19.38 0.96
C ALA A 635 1.24 -17.90 0.75
N GLU A 636 1.90 -17.00 1.49
CA GLU A 636 1.70 -15.57 1.31
C GLU A 636 2.29 -15.06 -0.02
N LEU A 637 3.45 -15.57 -0.43
CA LEU A 637 4.05 -15.20 -1.72
C LEU A 637 3.13 -15.63 -2.88
N ARG A 638 2.57 -16.84 -2.79
CA ARG A 638 1.59 -17.40 -3.73
C ARG A 638 0.34 -16.50 -3.82
N GLN A 639 -0.19 -16.06 -2.69
CA GLN A 639 -1.30 -15.11 -2.65
C GLN A 639 -0.93 -13.78 -3.31
N ARG A 640 0.23 -13.20 -2.97
CA ARG A 640 0.69 -11.92 -3.52
C ARG A 640 0.82 -11.93 -5.03
N ILE A 641 1.37 -13.01 -5.62
CA ILE A 641 1.54 -13.12 -7.08
C ILE A 641 0.22 -12.90 -7.83
N VAL A 642 -0.92 -13.28 -7.23
CA VAL A 642 -2.24 -13.15 -7.85
C VAL A 642 -2.95 -11.84 -7.43
N THR A 643 -2.77 -11.38 -6.20
CA THR A 643 -3.58 -10.28 -5.64
C THR A 643 -2.91 -8.91 -5.66
N ASP A 644 -1.58 -8.87 -5.55
CA ASP A 644 -0.81 -7.66 -5.26
C ASP A 644 -0.33 -7.01 -6.57
N PRO A 645 -0.60 -5.71 -6.81
CA PRO A 645 -0.01 -5.01 -7.95
C PRO A 645 1.51 -4.84 -7.83
N HIS A 646 2.11 -5.01 -6.66
CA HIS A 646 3.55 -4.90 -6.52
C HIS A 646 4.26 -6.22 -6.86
N SER A 647 5.35 -6.12 -7.63
CA SER A 647 6.27 -7.23 -7.77
C SER A 647 6.87 -7.62 -6.40
N PRO A 648 7.21 -8.89 -6.15
CA PRO A 648 7.93 -9.28 -4.93
C PRO A 648 9.26 -8.53 -4.78
N SER A 649 9.68 -8.31 -3.53
CA SER A 649 10.83 -7.46 -3.17
C SER A 649 12.13 -7.72 -3.95
N GLU A 650 12.44 -9.00 -4.21
CA GLU A 650 13.62 -9.37 -5.01
C GLU A 650 13.57 -8.76 -6.41
N PHE A 651 12.41 -8.79 -7.07
CA PHE A 651 12.22 -8.26 -8.42
C PHE A 651 12.05 -6.75 -8.45
N ARG A 652 11.61 -6.11 -7.35
CA ARG A 652 11.70 -4.65 -7.17
C ARG A 652 13.14 -4.18 -7.00
N THR A 653 14.03 -5.06 -6.54
CA THR A 653 15.48 -4.78 -6.46
C THR A 653 16.17 -5.09 -7.79
N ASN A 654 16.28 -6.38 -8.13
CA ASN A 654 17.04 -6.89 -9.27
C ASN A 654 16.46 -6.43 -10.62
N GLY A 655 15.12 -6.45 -10.75
CA GLY A 655 14.43 -6.05 -11.97
C GLY A 655 14.57 -4.57 -12.31
N ILE A 656 14.89 -3.73 -11.31
CA ILE A 656 15.03 -2.29 -11.47
C ILE A 656 16.48 -1.89 -11.73
N VAL A 657 17.41 -2.30 -10.87
CA VAL A 657 18.81 -1.86 -10.96
C VAL A 657 19.46 -2.25 -12.29
N ARG A 658 19.07 -3.41 -12.85
CA ARG A 658 19.58 -3.89 -14.15
C ARG A 658 19.18 -3.02 -15.35
N ASN A 659 18.24 -2.09 -15.18
CA ASN A 659 17.83 -1.12 -16.20
C ASN A 659 18.55 0.24 -16.06
N MET A 660 19.44 0.41 -15.07
CA MET A 660 20.13 1.68 -14.81
C MET A 660 21.64 1.57 -15.11
N ASP A 661 22.13 2.30 -16.11
CA ASP A 661 23.55 2.30 -16.49
C ASP A 661 24.49 2.62 -15.31
N ALA A 662 24.08 3.55 -14.45
CA ALA A 662 24.82 3.93 -13.24
C ALA A 662 25.08 2.75 -12.28
N TRP A 663 24.22 1.73 -12.26
CA TRP A 663 24.44 0.54 -11.44
C TRP A 663 25.54 -0.35 -12.01
N TYR A 664 25.61 -0.48 -13.34
CA TYR A 664 26.69 -1.19 -14.02
C TYR A 664 28.05 -0.53 -13.72
N ASP A 665 28.11 0.81 -13.78
CA ASP A 665 29.32 1.56 -13.45
C ASP A 665 29.70 1.44 -11.96
N ALA A 666 28.71 1.45 -11.06
CA ALA A 666 28.92 1.37 -9.62
C ALA A 666 29.41 -0.01 -9.15
N PHE A 667 28.97 -1.10 -9.78
CA PHE A 667 29.29 -2.47 -9.36
C PHE A 667 30.17 -3.25 -10.34
N GLY A 668 30.51 -2.68 -11.50
CA GLY A 668 31.38 -3.31 -12.48
C GLY A 668 30.75 -4.50 -13.18
N VAL A 669 29.47 -4.41 -13.51
CA VAL A 669 28.67 -5.53 -14.04
C VAL A 669 29.02 -5.82 -15.51
N GLU A 670 29.36 -7.07 -15.81
CA GLU A 670 29.89 -7.58 -17.08
C GLU A 670 28.86 -8.44 -17.84
N PRO A 671 29.05 -8.70 -19.15
CA PRO A 671 28.08 -9.45 -19.98
C PRO A 671 27.77 -10.89 -19.58
N ASP A 672 28.63 -11.52 -18.77
CA ASP A 672 28.46 -12.88 -18.26
C ASP A 672 27.70 -12.96 -16.93
N ASP A 673 27.47 -11.81 -16.27
CA ASP A 673 26.66 -11.72 -15.05
C ASP A 673 25.18 -12.00 -15.31
N ALA A 674 24.50 -12.65 -14.37
CA ALA A 674 23.11 -13.07 -14.56
C ALA A 674 22.10 -11.91 -14.73
N LEU A 675 22.32 -10.78 -14.07
CA LEU A 675 21.45 -9.60 -14.19
C LEU A 675 21.77 -8.73 -15.41
N TYR A 676 22.84 -9.01 -16.14
CA TYR A 676 23.24 -8.19 -17.28
C TYR A 676 22.12 -8.06 -18.32
N LEU A 677 21.90 -6.82 -18.76
CA LEU A 677 21.18 -6.49 -19.99
C LEU A 677 22.11 -5.71 -20.89
N ALA A 678 22.12 -6.05 -22.18
CA ALA A 678 22.80 -5.23 -23.18
C ALA A 678 22.23 -3.81 -23.15
N PRO A 679 23.01 -2.76 -23.45
CA PRO A 679 22.55 -1.37 -23.36
C PRO A 679 21.25 -1.09 -24.13
N GLY A 680 21.04 -1.76 -25.28
CA GLY A 680 19.81 -1.63 -26.08
C GLY A 680 18.57 -2.28 -25.45
N ASP A 681 18.75 -3.25 -24.55
CA ASP A 681 17.69 -4.02 -23.91
C ASP A 681 17.22 -3.41 -22.59
N ARG A 682 18.04 -2.56 -21.98
CA ARG A 682 17.69 -1.75 -20.80
C ARG A 682 16.52 -0.82 -21.13
N VAL A 683 15.57 -0.73 -20.20
CA VAL A 683 14.38 0.12 -20.35
C VAL A 683 14.61 1.43 -19.60
N ALA A 684 14.35 2.55 -20.28
CA ALA A 684 14.30 3.87 -19.68
C ALA A 684 13.00 4.57 -20.12
N ILE A 685 12.26 5.10 -19.13
CA ILE A 685 10.97 5.78 -19.34
C ILE A 685 11.09 7.26 -18.96
N TRP A 686 11.17 7.56 -17.65
CA TRP A 686 11.20 8.93 -17.10
C TRP A 686 12.59 9.48 -16.93
#